data_AF-W8B321-F1
#
_entry.id   AF-W8B321-F1
#
_cell.length_a   1.000
_cell.length_b   1.000
_cell.length_c   1.000
_cell.angle_alpha   90.00
_cell.angle_beta   90.00
_cell.angle_gamma   90.00
#
_symmetry.space_group_name_H-M   'P 1'
#
loop_
_entity.id
_entity.type
_entity.pdbx_description
1 polymer ?
#
loop_
_entity_poly.entity_id
_entity_poly.type
_entity_poly.pdbx_seq_one_letter_code
_entity_poly.pdbx_strand_id
1 'polypeptide(L)'
;GDGIPNDEDNDLDGDGIPNKDDDDIDGDGVSNEEDTDIDGDGVPNESDEDIDGDGVKNEQDDDIDGDGVANEQDNDIDGDGEPNEADRDIDGDGVLNHDDVDIDGDGIPNERDHDVDGDGMPNDEEPKSLDIDGDGIPNDDDTDIDGDLKLNEVDDDMDGDGIPNLHDRDVDGDGVPNMHDEDSIEAEEAAKRQKRDVGAEPASVEAGEEQDEPSQEKPGDIDGDGIPDHEDEDKDGDGVPDHKDDDIDGDGIPNERDTDRDGDGIPNEQDDKDGEEDDSKEDDTKPEDELLWEGEIPAQLRSRSHITELLQLNDEFNAREKAVDNVAEIILRDIKRIYESAIKPLETLYKYRDLSNRHFGDPEIFSKPLVLFMGPWSGGKSTIINYLTGNEYTPHSLRSGAEPSPAYFNILTWGNETEVLDGTQLAADYTFSGLQKFGEGLEERLRGLKMPNKLLEKVNIVEIPGILEVRKQVSRLFPFNDACQWFIDRADIIFLVYDPAKLDVGPETEAILDQLKGREYQTRIVLNKADTVKPEELLRVQSALIWNISPLMSSAQPPLVYTSSLWSHPYQEGAPARLLLAQERAFLRDLRTAVDKRIEHKIASARRFAVRVRNHAKMVDCYLNTYYNHKTLFGNKKRIADEIINHPQNYHIYEGLSTLTNISRYDLPDPEVYRDFFRLNPLYEFKKLSETCTYFRGCPITKLDVAIAYDLPELAGKYKKMAEAALTNIESKEATAAGGQGKGHGKSTKS
;
A
#
# COMPACT_ATOMS: atom_id res chain seq x y z
N GLY A 1 25.72 26.40 23.39
CA GLY A 1 26.76 25.33 23.57
C GLY A 1 27.98 25.69 24.43
N ASP A 2 27.83 26.55 25.43
CA ASP A 2 28.92 27.20 26.17
C ASP A 2 28.86 26.97 27.71
N GLY A 3 27.78 26.34 28.18
CA GLY A 3 27.50 26.03 29.59
C GLY A 3 26.54 27.01 30.28
N ILE A 4 25.96 27.95 29.54
CA ILE A 4 24.78 28.74 29.90
C ILE A 4 23.55 27.92 29.43
N PRO A 5 22.48 27.82 30.24
CA PRO A 5 21.18 27.31 29.78
C PRO A 5 20.65 28.13 28.58
N ASN A 6 19.96 27.52 27.62
CA ASN A 6 19.43 28.20 26.42
C ASN A 6 18.64 29.46 26.82
N ASP A 7 17.71 29.34 27.78
CA ASP A 7 16.92 30.42 28.40
C ASP A 7 17.72 31.55 29.10
N GLU A 8 19.04 31.43 29.22
CA GLU A 8 19.92 32.47 29.77
C GLU A 8 21.04 32.90 28.77
N ASP A 9 21.10 32.33 27.56
CA ASP A 9 22.11 32.60 26.53
C ASP A 9 21.56 33.55 25.47
N ASN A 10 22.34 34.56 25.07
CA ASN A 10 21.88 35.61 24.12
C ASN A 10 22.61 35.50 22.76
N ASP A 11 23.31 34.38 22.54
CA ASP A 11 24.18 34.07 21.39
C ASP A 11 24.40 32.54 21.40
N LEU A 12 23.34 31.78 21.08
CA LEU A 12 23.18 30.32 21.28
C LEU A 12 24.28 29.51 20.55
N ASP A 13 24.57 29.88 19.30
CA ASP A 13 25.58 29.26 18.45
C ASP A 13 27.02 29.80 18.70
N GLY A 14 27.12 31.00 19.27
CA GLY A 14 28.37 31.67 19.64
C GLY A 14 29.11 32.35 18.48
N ASP A 15 28.42 32.74 17.40
CA ASP A 15 29.00 33.43 16.25
C ASP A 15 29.21 34.95 16.50
N GLY A 16 28.53 35.51 17.50
CA GLY A 16 28.59 36.91 17.91
C GLY A 16 27.46 37.80 17.38
N ILE A 17 26.43 37.22 16.77
CA ILE A 17 25.13 37.82 16.50
C ILE A 17 24.18 37.43 17.66
N PRO A 18 23.39 38.38 18.22
CA PRO A 18 22.40 38.01 19.24
C PRO A 18 21.24 37.19 18.64
N ASN A 19 20.69 36.18 19.36
CA ASN A 19 19.61 35.29 18.87
C ASN A 19 18.50 36.05 18.12
N LYS A 20 17.86 37.02 18.77
CA LYS A 20 16.88 37.98 18.23
C LYS A 20 17.29 38.85 17.01
N ASP A 21 18.50 38.69 16.49
CA ASP A 21 19.04 39.37 15.31
C ASP A 21 19.77 38.35 14.40
N ASP A 22 19.62 37.05 14.63
CA ASP A 22 20.32 35.93 13.98
C ASP A 22 19.35 35.05 13.18
N ASP A 23 19.69 34.80 11.92
CA ASP A 23 18.81 34.08 10.98
C ASP A 23 19.00 32.53 11.06
N ASP A 24 19.85 32.03 11.97
CA ASP A 24 20.23 30.61 12.21
C ASP A 24 20.65 30.47 13.69
N ILE A 25 19.67 30.50 14.61
CA ILE A 25 19.87 30.69 16.06
C ILE A 25 20.72 29.58 16.70
N ASP A 26 20.55 28.32 16.30
CA ASP A 26 21.28 27.18 16.85
C ASP A 26 22.60 26.86 16.09
N GLY A 27 22.78 27.47 14.91
CA GLY A 27 23.95 27.37 14.04
C GLY A 27 24.11 26.01 13.35
N ASP A 28 23.02 25.26 13.14
CA ASP A 28 23.03 23.97 12.45
C ASP A 28 23.11 24.11 10.91
N GLY A 29 22.80 25.30 10.40
CA GLY A 29 22.83 25.66 8.99
C GLY A 29 21.49 25.58 8.26
N VAL A 30 20.38 25.44 8.97
CA VAL A 30 19.01 25.73 8.55
C VAL A 30 18.64 27.15 9.03
N SER A 31 17.82 27.89 8.29
CA SER A 31 17.36 29.21 8.74
C SER A 31 16.17 29.06 9.68
N ASN A 32 15.96 29.98 10.62
CA ASN A 32 14.82 29.92 11.56
C ASN A 32 13.48 29.69 10.81
N GLU A 33 13.21 30.44 9.72
CA GLU A 33 12.04 30.27 8.82
C GLU A 33 11.84 28.85 8.25
N GLU A 34 12.89 28.01 8.19
CA GLU A 34 12.83 26.65 7.65
C GLU A 34 13.18 25.58 8.70
N ASP A 35 13.39 25.97 9.97
CA ASP A 35 13.83 25.10 11.05
C ASP A 35 12.68 24.72 11.98
N THR A 36 12.59 23.43 12.33
CA THR A 36 11.51 22.86 13.14
C THR A 36 11.87 22.70 14.62
N ASP A 37 13.07 23.17 15.02
CA ASP A 37 13.65 23.14 16.37
C ASP A 37 14.62 24.33 16.49
N ILE A 38 14.08 25.56 16.42
CA ILE A 38 14.82 26.81 16.16
C ILE A 38 15.95 27.08 17.17
N ASP A 39 15.74 26.80 18.46
CA ASP A 39 16.76 26.99 19.51
C ASP A 39 17.69 25.77 19.71
N GLY A 40 17.39 24.66 19.01
CA GLY A 40 18.13 23.40 19.02
C GLY A 40 18.16 22.68 20.37
N ASP A 41 17.20 22.90 21.26
CA ASP A 41 17.12 22.22 22.56
C ASP A 41 16.60 20.77 22.48
N GLY A 42 15.94 20.44 21.35
CA GLY A 42 15.35 19.13 21.07
C GLY A 42 13.86 19.01 21.37
N VAL A 43 13.16 20.12 21.58
CA VAL A 43 11.70 20.26 21.59
C VAL A 43 11.26 20.91 20.26
N PRO A 44 10.34 20.30 19.51
CA PRO A 44 9.85 20.91 18.26
C PRO A 44 9.08 22.21 18.51
N ASN A 45 9.13 23.16 17.57
CA ASN A 45 8.46 24.47 17.65
C ASN A 45 6.97 24.34 18.07
N GLU A 46 6.19 23.43 17.44
CA GLU A 46 4.78 23.07 17.76
C GLU A 46 4.51 22.66 19.23
N SER A 47 5.54 22.55 20.06
CA SER A 47 5.48 22.08 21.43
C SER A 47 6.46 22.77 22.38
N ASP A 48 7.14 23.82 21.92
CA ASP A 48 8.07 24.61 22.72
C ASP A 48 7.36 25.82 23.36
N GLU A 49 7.68 26.10 24.63
CA GLU A 49 7.12 27.26 25.35
C GLU A 49 7.97 28.55 25.19
N ASP A 50 9.10 28.47 24.47
CA ASP A 50 10.12 29.52 24.21
C ASP A 50 10.87 29.16 22.91
N ILE A 51 10.21 29.29 21.75
CA ILE A 51 10.62 28.72 20.44
C ILE A 51 12.00 29.22 19.97
N ASP A 52 12.27 30.52 20.09
CA ASP A 52 13.55 31.13 19.69
C ASP A 52 14.64 31.06 20.80
N GLY A 53 14.26 30.58 21.99
CA GLY A 53 15.11 30.42 23.16
C GLY A 53 15.69 31.72 23.73
N ASP A 54 15.06 32.88 23.52
CA ASP A 54 15.55 34.17 24.03
C ASP A 54 15.22 34.40 25.53
N GLY A 55 14.35 33.55 26.11
CA GLY A 55 13.95 33.57 27.50
C GLY A 55 12.70 34.41 27.80
N VAL A 56 12.02 34.91 26.77
CA VAL A 56 10.62 35.29 26.78
C VAL A 56 9.78 34.01 26.59
N LYS A 57 8.45 34.06 26.67
CA LYS A 57 7.59 32.90 26.42
C LYS A 57 6.72 33.27 25.25
N ASN A 58 6.32 32.33 24.39
CA ASN A 58 5.52 32.62 23.19
C ASN A 58 4.33 33.55 23.51
N GLU A 59 3.55 33.27 24.57
CA GLU A 59 2.43 34.11 25.07
C GLU A 59 2.78 35.57 25.47
N GLN A 60 4.06 35.95 25.45
CA GLN A 60 4.61 37.24 25.86
C GLN A 60 5.68 37.76 24.90
N ASP A 61 5.88 37.09 23.76
CA ASP A 61 6.87 37.45 22.76
C ASP A 61 6.24 38.19 21.59
N ASP A 62 6.92 39.23 21.11
CA ASP A 62 6.45 40.04 19.98
C ASP A 62 7.01 39.52 18.61
N ASP A 63 7.84 38.46 18.64
CA ASP A 63 8.58 37.82 17.52
C ASP A 63 8.90 36.36 17.92
N ILE A 64 7.92 35.45 17.82
CA ILE A 64 7.92 34.13 18.49
C ILE A 64 8.96 33.15 17.91
N ASP A 65 9.14 33.13 16.59
CA ASP A 65 10.10 32.25 15.91
C ASP A 65 11.49 32.90 15.73
N GLY A 66 11.61 34.19 16.08
CA GLY A 66 12.86 34.93 16.06
C GLY A 66 13.41 35.18 14.65
N ASP A 67 12.59 35.15 13.60
CA ASP A 67 13.01 35.42 12.22
C ASP A 67 13.20 36.94 11.93
N GLY A 68 12.74 37.80 12.85
CA GLY A 68 12.84 39.25 12.77
C GLY A 68 11.65 39.95 12.09
N VAL A 69 10.59 39.22 11.78
CA VAL A 69 9.23 39.66 11.48
C VAL A 69 8.44 39.70 12.79
N ALA A 70 7.55 40.68 12.95
CA ALA A 70 6.73 40.73 14.17
C ALA A 70 5.48 39.88 13.95
N ASN A 71 4.96 39.20 14.99
CA ASN A 71 3.81 38.30 14.87
C ASN A 71 2.64 38.93 14.07
N GLU A 72 2.33 40.21 14.31
CA GLU A 72 1.27 40.98 13.59
C GLU A 72 1.49 41.13 12.06
N GLN A 73 2.62 40.67 11.53
CA GLN A 73 3.04 40.78 10.14
C GLN A 73 3.64 39.48 9.60
N ASP A 74 3.56 38.40 10.38
CA ASP A 74 4.13 37.10 10.04
C ASP A 74 3.05 36.15 9.52
N ASN A 75 3.38 35.35 8.51
CA ASN A 75 2.44 34.38 7.94
C ASN A 75 2.65 32.96 8.49
N ASP A 76 3.63 32.78 9.39
CA ASP A 76 4.00 31.51 10.05
C ASP A 76 4.58 31.84 11.44
N ILE A 77 3.72 32.28 12.36
CA ILE A 77 4.11 32.96 13.62
C ILE A 77 4.97 32.07 14.55
N ASP A 78 4.71 30.76 14.59
CA ASP A 78 5.44 29.81 15.43
C ASP A 78 6.57 29.07 14.67
N GLY A 79 6.73 29.37 13.38
CA GLY A 79 7.76 28.82 12.51
C GLY A 79 7.68 27.30 12.35
N ASP A 80 6.50 26.68 12.50
CA ASP A 80 6.34 25.22 12.37
C ASP A 80 6.21 24.76 10.89
N GLY A 81 6.01 25.71 9.97
CA GLY A 81 5.87 25.50 8.54
C GLY A 81 4.44 25.33 8.04
N GLU A 82 3.42 25.50 8.89
CA GLU A 82 2.01 25.67 8.52
C GLU A 82 1.65 27.18 8.51
N PRO A 83 1.06 27.71 7.43
CA PRO A 83 0.70 29.13 7.40
C PRO A 83 -0.46 29.42 8.37
N ASN A 84 -0.49 30.60 8.99
CA ASN A 84 -1.47 30.96 10.04
C ASN A 84 -2.93 30.62 9.65
N GLU A 85 -3.33 30.85 8.39
CA GLU A 85 -4.68 30.56 7.87
C GLU A 85 -5.09 29.07 7.96
N ALA A 86 -4.11 28.16 7.99
CA ALA A 86 -4.29 26.72 8.02
C ALA A 86 -3.90 26.08 9.38
N ASP A 87 -3.23 26.85 10.23
CA ASP A 87 -2.74 26.39 11.52
C ASP A 87 -3.82 26.45 12.61
N ARG A 88 -3.79 25.48 13.52
CA ARG A 88 -4.73 25.30 14.63
C ARG A 88 -4.23 25.86 15.95
N ASP A 89 -2.97 26.26 16.03
CA ASP A 89 -2.28 26.76 17.24
C ASP A 89 -1.24 27.84 16.85
N ILE A 90 -1.71 28.95 16.26
CA ILE A 90 -0.91 29.92 15.49
C ILE A 90 0.30 30.50 16.24
N ASP A 91 0.21 30.68 17.56
CA ASP A 91 1.29 31.24 18.38
C ASP A 91 2.15 30.15 19.08
N GLY A 92 1.88 28.88 18.80
CA GLY A 92 2.59 27.73 19.35
C GLY A 92 2.54 27.62 20.88
N ASP A 93 1.61 28.30 21.59
CA ASP A 93 1.59 28.34 23.05
C ASP A 93 1.00 27.05 23.70
N GLY A 94 0.41 26.18 22.87
CA GLY A 94 -0.25 24.94 23.24
C GLY A 94 -1.75 25.06 23.52
N VAL A 95 -2.38 26.20 23.20
CA VAL A 95 -3.81 26.49 23.32
C VAL A 95 -4.42 26.77 21.95
N LEU A 96 -5.04 25.72 21.38
CA LEU A 96 -5.76 25.80 20.12
C LEU A 96 -6.58 27.09 19.92
N ASN A 97 -6.50 27.68 18.71
CA ASN A 97 -7.07 29.00 18.37
C ASN A 97 -8.52 29.22 18.87
N HIS A 98 -9.38 28.21 18.78
CA HIS A 98 -10.79 28.30 19.21
C HIS A 98 -11.01 28.47 20.73
N ASP A 99 -10.01 28.07 21.53
CA ASP A 99 -9.99 28.18 22.99
C ASP A 99 -9.07 29.32 23.49
N ASP A 100 -8.33 29.97 22.58
CA ASP A 100 -7.38 31.04 22.87
C ASP A 100 -8.02 32.45 22.99
N VAL A 101 -7.38 33.32 23.76
CA VAL A 101 -7.79 34.71 24.01
C VAL A 101 -6.95 35.76 23.26
N ASP A 102 -5.85 35.34 22.61
CA ASP A 102 -4.79 36.12 21.95
C ASP A 102 -4.12 35.23 20.86
N ILE A 103 -4.85 34.91 19.79
CA ILE A 103 -4.54 33.80 18.86
C ILE A 103 -3.19 33.93 18.14
N ASP A 104 -2.75 35.16 17.86
CA ASP A 104 -1.51 35.48 17.15
C ASP A 104 -0.36 35.89 18.10
N GLY A 105 -0.59 35.83 19.41
CA GLY A 105 0.42 36.15 20.42
C GLY A 105 0.89 37.62 20.44
N ASP A 106 0.24 38.56 19.74
CA ASP A 106 0.72 39.96 19.60
C ASP A 106 0.50 40.85 20.86
N GLY A 107 -0.16 40.30 21.88
CA GLY A 107 -0.49 40.97 23.14
C GLY A 107 -1.77 41.84 23.10
N ILE A 108 -2.54 41.80 22.00
CA ILE A 108 -3.84 42.46 21.82
C ILE A 108 -4.95 41.41 21.82
N PRO A 109 -5.74 41.30 22.92
CA PRO A 109 -6.75 40.25 23.01
C PRO A 109 -7.77 40.28 21.86
N ASN A 110 -8.15 39.11 21.33
CA ASN A 110 -9.01 38.91 20.15
C ASN A 110 -10.25 39.82 20.08
N GLU A 111 -10.86 40.18 21.23
CA GLU A 111 -12.01 41.11 21.28
C GLU A 111 -11.69 42.56 20.85
N ARG A 112 -10.41 42.92 20.75
CA ARG A 112 -9.89 44.27 20.48
C ARG A 112 -8.89 44.32 19.35
N ASP A 113 -8.47 43.16 18.90
CA ASP A 113 -7.60 43.06 17.77
C ASP A 113 -8.39 43.08 16.46
N HIS A 114 -7.72 43.54 15.41
CA HIS A 114 -8.27 43.81 14.10
C HIS A 114 -7.73 42.86 13.02
N ASP A 115 -6.85 41.92 13.37
CA ASP A 115 -6.09 40.99 12.50
C ASP A 115 -5.72 39.74 13.35
N VAL A 116 -6.72 38.96 13.77
CA VAL A 116 -6.60 38.04 14.92
C VAL A 116 -5.78 36.78 14.64
N ASP A 117 -5.47 36.51 13.38
CA ASP A 117 -4.61 35.43 12.94
C ASP A 117 -3.25 35.95 12.43
N GLY A 118 -2.98 37.26 12.55
CA GLY A 118 -1.71 37.89 12.21
C GLY A 118 -1.32 37.83 10.73
N ASP A 119 -2.21 37.39 9.83
CA ASP A 119 -1.92 37.15 8.41
C ASP A 119 -1.77 38.47 7.59
N GLY A 120 -2.09 39.61 8.20
CA GLY A 120 -1.99 40.93 7.60
C GLY A 120 -3.27 41.38 6.87
N MET A 121 -4.37 40.61 6.94
CA MET A 121 -5.71 40.98 6.51
C MET A 121 -6.60 41.32 7.71
N PRO A 122 -7.28 42.49 7.70
CA PRO A 122 -8.16 42.82 8.80
C PRO A 122 -9.36 41.87 8.92
N ASN A 123 -9.79 41.50 10.14
CA ASN A 123 -10.94 40.60 10.40
C ASN A 123 -12.27 41.04 9.76
N ASP A 124 -12.38 42.32 9.40
CA ASP A 124 -13.55 42.86 8.71
C ASP A 124 -13.53 42.63 7.19
N GLU A 125 -12.36 42.33 6.64
CA GLU A 125 -12.06 42.00 5.25
C GLU A 125 -11.82 40.49 5.04
N GLU A 126 -11.70 39.69 6.11
CA GLU A 126 -11.81 38.23 6.10
C GLU A 126 -13.13 37.75 5.47
N PRO A 127 -13.13 36.61 4.76
CA PRO A 127 -14.36 36.00 4.24
C PRO A 127 -15.29 35.62 5.41
N LYS A 128 -16.49 36.20 5.44
CA LYS A 128 -17.51 35.93 6.47
C LYS A 128 -18.47 34.86 5.96
N SER A 129 -18.50 33.70 6.58
CA SER A 129 -19.53 32.70 6.30
C SER A 129 -20.92 33.23 6.66
N LEU A 130 -21.90 32.81 5.85
CA LEU A 130 -23.29 33.25 5.95
C LEU A 130 -24.04 32.45 7.04
N ASP A 131 -25.20 32.93 7.48
CA ASP A 131 -26.13 32.23 8.40
C ASP A 131 -27.50 32.28 7.71
N ILE A 132 -27.79 31.25 6.92
CA ILE A 132 -28.91 31.23 5.96
C ILE A 132 -30.27 31.14 6.66
N ASP A 133 -30.40 30.26 7.65
CA ASP A 133 -31.68 30.04 8.34
C ASP A 133 -31.95 31.07 9.47
N GLY A 134 -30.90 31.78 9.90
CA GLY A 134 -30.94 32.85 10.88
C GLY A 134 -31.14 32.36 12.31
N ASP A 135 -30.72 31.13 12.62
CA ASP A 135 -30.77 30.56 13.97
C ASP A 135 -29.61 31.05 14.88
N GLY A 136 -28.59 31.65 14.28
CA GLY A 136 -27.43 32.25 14.93
C GLY A 136 -26.18 31.36 14.95
N ILE A 137 -26.13 30.30 14.15
CA ILE A 137 -24.96 29.46 13.87
C ILE A 137 -24.51 29.76 12.42
N PRO A 138 -23.22 30.07 12.15
CA PRO A 138 -22.71 30.23 10.78
C PRO A 138 -22.75 28.91 10.00
N ASN A 139 -22.92 28.99 8.67
CA ASN A 139 -23.15 27.83 7.79
C ASN A 139 -22.07 26.74 7.94
N ASP A 140 -20.80 27.11 8.01
CA ASP A 140 -19.67 26.16 8.12
C ASP A 140 -19.70 25.35 9.43
N ASP A 141 -20.38 25.90 10.45
CA ASP A 141 -20.58 25.27 11.76
C ASP A 141 -22.01 24.73 11.97
N ASP A 142 -22.91 24.93 11.01
CA ASP A 142 -24.31 24.54 11.12
C ASP A 142 -24.55 23.14 10.55
N THR A 143 -25.33 22.35 11.28
CA THR A 143 -25.69 20.98 10.90
C THR A 143 -27.03 20.88 10.15
N ASP A 144 -27.77 21.99 10.01
CA ASP A 144 -29.08 22.12 9.34
C ASP A 144 -29.17 23.52 8.66
N ILE A 145 -28.31 23.78 7.67
CA ILE A 145 -28.02 25.11 7.10
C ILE A 145 -29.27 25.86 6.58
N ASP A 146 -30.25 25.16 6.01
CA ASP A 146 -31.50 25.76 5.51
C ASP A 146 -32.65 25.79 6.55
N GLY A 147 -32.42 25.21 7.73
CA GLY A 147 -33.36 25.13 8.85
C GLY A 147 -34.61 24.27 8.60
N ASP A 148 -34.59 23.35 7.64
CA ASP A 148 -35.76 22.53 7.28
C ASP A 148 -36.00 21.31 8.19
N LEU A 149 -35.08 21.07 9.14
CA LEU A 149 -35.02 19.94 10.08
C LEU A 149 -34.53 18.64 9.43
N LYS A 150 -33.78 18.72 8.33
CA LYS A 150 -33.01 17.62 7.74
C LYS A 150 -31.54 17.99 7.78
N LEU A 151 -30.80 17.21 8.56
CA LEU A 151 -29.34 17.35 8.64
C LEU A 151 -28.70 17.42 7.25
N ASN A 152 -27.72 18.30 7.09
CA ASN A 152 -26.97 18.52 5.85
C ASN A 152 -26.57 17.19 5.16
N GLU A 153 -26.10 16.20 5.93
CA GLU A 153 -25.71 14.88 5.40
C GLU A 153 -26.80 14.11 4.62
N VAL A 154 -28.07 14.46 4.85
CA VAL A 154 -29.24 13.79 4.27
C VAL A 154 -30.14 14.73 3.49
N ASP A 155 -29.79 16.01 3.36
CA ASP A 155 -30.52 16.94 2.52
C ASP A 155 -30.08 16.86 1.05
N ASP A 156 -31.02 17.03 0.14
CA ASP A 156 -30.80 17.02 -1.31
C ASP A 156 -30.55 18.45 -1.86
N ASP A 157 -30.80 19.48 -1.04
CA ASP A 157 -30.77 20.93 -1.30
C ASP A 157 -30.42 21.60 0.05
N MET A 158 -29.12 21.76 0.32
CA MET A 158 -28.57 21.97 1.69
C MET A 158 -28.64 23.42 2.15
N ASP A 159 -28.51 24.37 1.24
CA ASP A 159 -28.69 25.81 1.48
C ASP A 159 -30.15 26.26 1.22
N GLY A 160 -30.97 25.38 0.64
CA GLY A 160 -32.40 25.56 0.44
C GLY A 160 -32.75 26.60 -0.63
N ASP A 161 -31.82 26.91 -1.53
CA ASP A 161 -32.01 27.92 -2.59
C ASP A 161 -32.91 27.39 -3.73
N GLY A 162 -33.13 26.08 -3.79
CA GLY A 162 -33.95 25.38 -4.77
C GLY A 162 -33.15 24.69 -5.88
N ILE A 163 -31.83 24.75 -5.85
CA ILE A 163 -30.89 24.04 -6.72
C ILE A 163 -30.40 22.80 -5.97
N PRO A 164 -30.59 21.59 -6.51
CA PRO A 164 -30.13 20.38 -5.81
C PRO A 164 -28.60 20.37 -5.71
N ASN A 165 -28.05 19.94 -4.56
CA ASN A 165 -26.59 19.97 -4.25
C ASN A 165 -25.68 19.41 -5.36
N LEU A 166 -26.18 18.45 -6.16
CA LEU A 166 -25.42 17.87 -7.28
C LEU A 166 -25.14 18.86 -8.42
N HIS A 167 -25.98 19.90 -8.52
CA HIS A 167 -25.98 20.91 -9.56
C HIS A 167 -25.72 22.31 -8.98
N ASP A 168 -25.50 22.38 -7.68
CA ASP A 168 -25.14 23.61 -7.00
C ASP A 168 -23.62 23.81 -7.03
N ARG A 169 -23.21 25.08 -7.21
CA ARG A 169 -21.81 25.49 -7.23
C ARG A 169 -21.35 25.99 -5.86
N ASP A 170 -22.26 26.17 -4.91
CA ASP A 170 -22.05 26.68 -3.56
C ASP A 170 -23.10 26.00 -2.66
N VAL A 171 -22.78 24.81 -2.15
CA VAL A 171 -23.78 23.85 -1.60
C VAL A 171 -24.23 24.22 -0.18
N ASP A 172 -23.39 24.90 0.58
CA ASP A 172 -23.68 25.47 1.90
C ASP A 172 -24.07 26.95 1.82
N GLY A 173 -23.97 27.58 0.65
CA GLY A 173 -24.49 28.91 0.37
C GLY A 173 -23.77 30.00 1.17
N ASP A 174 -22.50 29.76 1.53
CA ASP A 174 -21.66 30.69 2.29
C ASP A 174 -21.08 31.81 1.38
N GLY A 175 -21.21 31.66 0.06
CA GLY A 175 -20.75 32.58 -0.96
C GLY A 175 -19.39 32.22 -1.57
N VAL A 176 -18.79 31.10 -1.15
CA VAL A 176 -17.55 30.53 -1.66
C VAL A 176 -17.90 29.33 -2.55
N PRO A 177 -17.44 29.29 -3.81
CA PRO A 177 -17.74 28.14 -4.66
C PRO A 177 -17.10 26.85 -4.12
N ASN A 178 -17.82 25.72 -4.15
CA ASN A 178 -17.41 24.40 -3.65
C ASN A 178 -16.00 23.93 -4.05
N MET A 179 -15.43 24.44 -5.16
CA MET A 179 -14.08 24.09 -5.60
C MET A 179 -12.97 24.79 -4.81
N HIS A 180 -13.32 25.82 -4.07
CA HIS A 180 -12.46 26.68 -3.26
C HIS A 180 -12.84 26.66 -1.78
N ASP A 181 -13.83 25.85 -1.44
CA ASP A 181 -14.37 25.71 -0.11
C ASP A 181 -13.98 24.33 0.44
N GLU A 182 -13.12 24.32 1.46
CA GLU A 182 -12.65 23.09 2.11
C GLU A 182 -13.70 22.46 3.04
N ASP A 183 -14.67 23.24 3.50
CA ASP A 183 -15.72 22.81 4.44
C ASP A 183 -16.89 22.13 3.69
N SER A 184 -17.16 22.55 2.45
CA SER A 184 -18.13 21.92 1.55
C SER A 184 -17.83 20.45 1.20
N ILE A 185 -16.59 19.98 1.43
CA ILE A 185 -16.12 18.63 1.05
C ILE A 185 -16.77 17.53 1.91
N GLU A 186 -17.16 17.82 3.16
CA GLU A 186 -17.93 16.87 4.00
C GLU A 186 -19.38 16.71 3.50
N ALA A 187 -19.98 17.77 2.98
CA ALA A 187 -21.33 17.82 2.45
C ALA A 187 -21.48 17.05 1.11
N GLU A 188 -20.55 17.22 0.18
CA GLU A 188 -20.57 16.56 -1.14
C GLU A 188 -20.40 15.02 -1.03
N GLU A 189 -19.65 14.56 -0.01
CA GLU A 189 -19.49 13.15 0.34
C GLU A 189 -20.81 12.51 0.81
N ALA A 190 -21.70 13.29 1.43
CA ALA A 190 -22.98 12.82 1.94
C ALA A 190 -24.02 12.64 0.83
N ALA A 191 -24.12 13.59 -0.10
CA ALA A 191 -24.98 13.50 -1.29
C ALA A 191 -24.63 12.31 -2.20
N LYS A 192 -23.32 11.99 -2.33
CA LYS A 192 -22.84 10.83 -3.11
C LYS A 192 -23.23 9.47 -2.49
N ARG A 193 -23.61 9.41 -1.21
CA ARG A 193 -24.05 8.17 -0.54
C ARG A 193 -25.50 7.79 -0.88
N GLN A 194 -26.38 8.75 -1.21
CA GLN A 194 -27.80 8.47 -1.51
C GLN A 194 -28.05 7.82 -2.88
N LYS A 195 -27.19 8.04 -3.89
CA LYS A 195 -27.32 7.42 -5.23
C LYS A 195 -27.18 5.88 -5.24
N ARG A 196 -26.80 5.24 -4.13
CA ARG A 196 -26.64 3.78 -4.06
C ARG A 196 -27.94 3.00 -3.79
N ASP A 197 -29.04 3.64 -3.40
CA ASP A 197 -30.22 2.89 -2.89
C ASP A 197 -31.58 3.06 -3.61
N VAL A 198 -31.70 3.82 -4.71
CA VAL A 198 -32.95 3.81 -5.51
C VAL A 198 -32.69 3.90 -7.02
N GLY A 199 -32.79 2.76 -7.72
CA GLY A 199 -32.86 2.73 -9.19
C GLY A 199 -34.29 2.74 -9.71
N ALA A 200 -34.61 3.65 -10.65
CA ALA A 200 -35.46 3.45 -11.84
C ALA A 200 -35.85 4.80 -12.50
N GLU A 201 -35.51 4.94 -13.79
CA GLU A 201 -36.13 5.90 -14.74
C GLU A 201 -37.60 5.54 -15.08
N PRO A 202 -38.37 6.35 -15.87
CA PRO A 202 -38.25 7.78 -16.25
C PRO A 202 -39.60 8.56 -16.18
N ALA A 203 -39.62 9.89 -16.44
CA ALA A 203 -40.51 10.57 -17.42
C ALA A 203 -40.78 12.09 -17.18
N SER A 204 -40.45 12.88 -18.22
CA SER A 204 -41.29 13.87 -18.95
C SER A 204 -41.72 15.24 -18.37
N VAL A 205 -41.49 16.25 -19.25
CA VAL A 205 -42.29 17.44 -19.69
C VAL A 205 -42.20 18.83 -19.02
N GLU A 206 -41.75 19.76 -19.88
CA GLU A 206 -42.30 21.09 -20.25
C GLU A 206 -42.01 22.34 -19.39
N ALA A 207 -41.08 23.16 -19.90
CA ALA A 207 -41.22 24.53 -20.41
C ALA A 207 -41.79 25.66 -19.52
N GLY A 208 -41.03 26.76 -19.44
CA GLY A 208 -41.50 28.10 -19.10
C GLY A 208 -40.45 29.18 -19.39
N GLU A 209 -40.65 29.89 -20.50
CA GLU A 209 -39.89 31.08 -20.97
C GLU A 209 -40.05 32.29 -20.02
N GLU A 210 -39.05 33.19 -20.02
CA GLU A 210 -39.10 34.68 -20.03
C GLU A 210 -37.76 35.24 -19.49
N GLN A 211 -37.09 36.30 -19.98
CA GLN A 211 -37.15 37.18 -21.16
C GLN A 211 -35.88 38.09 -21.09
N ASP A 212 -35.30 38.38 -22.26
CA ASP A 212 -34.11 39.24 -22.54
C ASP A 212 -34.07 40.65 -21.91
N GLU A 213 -32.84 41.15 -21.67
CA GLU A 213 -32.33 42.48 -22.12
C GLU A 213 -30.76 42.51 -22.11
N PRO A 214 -30.10 43.39 -22.89
CA PRO A 214 -29.04 43.01 -23.83
C PRO A 214 -27.59 43.14 -23.34
N SER A 215 -26.74 42.27 -23.90
CA SER A 215 -25.31 42.10 -23.70
C SER A 215 -24.45 43.29 -24.19
N GLN A 216 -23.40 43.59 -23.42
CA GLN A 216 -22.18 44.20 -23.93
C GLN A 216 -21.15 43.07 -24.04
N GLU A 217 -20.78 42.70 -25.27
CA GLU A 217 -19.72 41.72 -25.58
C GLU A 217 -18.44 42.04 -24.77
N LYS A 218 -18.08 41.12 -23.87
CA LYS A 218 -16.71 41.01 -23.35
C LYS A 218 -15.94 40.12 -24.33
N PRO A 219 -14.66 40.43 -24.62
CA PRO A 219 -13.84 39.52 -25.43
C PRO A 219 -13.54 38.25 -24.63
N GLY A 220 -13.85 37.08 -25.20
CA GLY A 220 -13.58 35.75 -24.62
C GLY A 220 -14.78 35.06 -23.97
N ASP A 221 -16.00 35.28 -24.46
CA ASP A 221 -17.28 34.68 -24.03
C ASP A 221 -18.26 34.84 -25.22
N ILE A 222 -18.17 33.91 -26.19
CA ILE A 222 -18.76 33.98 -27.53
C ILE A 222 -20.29 33.86 -27.48
N ASP A 223 -20.83 32.92 -26.70
CA ASP A 223 -22.27 32.69 -26.59
C ASP A 223 -22.93 33.59 -25.51
N GLY A 224 -22.13 34.19 -24.63
CA GLY A 224 -22.56 35.12 -23.61
C GLY A 224 -23.23 34.44 -22.41
N ASP A 225 -22.98 33.16 -22.19
CA ASP A 225 -23.50 32.41 -21.04
C ASP A 225 -22.75 32.73 -19.72
N GLY A 226 -21.62 33.43 -19.83
CA GLY A 226 -20.81 33.90 -18.71
C GLY A 226 -19.64 33.01 -18.34
N ILE A 227 -19.44 31.89 -19.06
CA ILE A 227 -18.24 31.05 -19.00
C ILE A 227 -17.22 31.60 -20.01
N PRO A 228 -15.97 31.86 -19.62
CA PRO A 228 -14.97 32.27 -20.59
C PRO A 228 -14.70 31.16 -21.62
N ASP A 229 -14.53 31.49 -22.90
CA ASP A 229 -14.39 30.51 -23.99
C ASP A 229 -13.35 29.42 -23.67
N HIS A 230 -12.20 29.79 -23.10
CA HIS A 230 -11.14 28.82 -22.74
C HIS A 230 -11.50 27.80 -21.64
N GLU A 231 -12.61 28.00 -20.93
CA GLU A 231 -13.17 27.11 -19.91
C GLU A 231 -14.56 26.58 -20.29
N ASP A 232 -15.04 26.89 -21.50
CA ASP A 232 -16.32 26.45 -22.02
C ASP A 232 -16.15 25.18 -22.89
N GLU A 233 -17.05 24.21 -22.71
CA GLU A 233 -17.09 22.95 -23.46
C GLU A 233 -18.04 23.01 -24.68
N ASP A 234 -18.79 24.10 -24.86
CA ASP A 234 -19.75 24.37 -25.96
C ASP A 234 -19.73 25.88 -26.30
N LYS A 235 -18.58 26.39 -26.77
CA LYS A 235 -18.25 27.83 -26.83
C LYS A 235 -19.23 28.71 -27.60
N ASP A 236 -19.92 28.16 -28.60
CA ASP A 236 -20.89 28.90 -29.39
C ASP A 236 -22.35 28.69 -28.93
N GLY A 237 -22.55 27.86 -27.90
CA GLY A 237 -23.81 27.59 -27.25
C GLY A 237 -24.84 26.91 -28.16
N ASP A 238 -24.42 26.23 -29.23
CA ASP A 238 -25.34 25.61 -30.19
C ASP A 238 -25.89 24.25 -29.70
N GLY A 239 -25.31 23.69 -28.63
CA GLY A 239 -25.68 22.44 -28.01
C GLY A 239 -24.87 21.24 -28.52
N VAL A 240 -23.78 21.46 -29.24
CA VAL A 240 -22.82 20.46 -29.70
C VAL A 240 -21.47 20.73 -29.00
N PRO A 241 -21.02 19.82 -28.11
CA PRO A 241 -19.76 20.05 -27.42
C PRO A 241 -18.57 20.23 -28.38
N ASP A 242 -17.66 21.15 -28.06
CA ASP A 242 -16.52 21.60 -28.88
C ASP A 242 -15.75 20.44 -29.52
N HIS A 243 -15.43 19.40 -28.75
CA HIS A 243 -14.71 18.20 -29.22
C HIS A 243 -15.46 17.37 -30.29
N LYS A 244 -16.73 17.71 -30.56
CA LYS A 244 -17.59 17.13 -31.60
C LYS A 244 -18.10 18.18 -32.59
N ASP A 245 -17.71 19.44 -32.45
CA ASP A 245 -18.12 20.52 -33.33
C ASP A 245 -17.15 20.70 -34.52
N ASP A 246 -17.72 20.97 -35.69
CA ASP A 246 -16.98 21.25 -36.93
C ASP A 246 -16.73 22.78 -37.12
N ASP A 247 -17.25 23.65 -36.25
CA ASP A 247 -17.30 25.13 -36.29
C ASP A 247 -17.38 25.71 -34.85
N ILE A 248 -16.33 25.53 -34.03
CA ILE A 248 -16.32 25.69 -32.56
C ILE A 248 -16.65 27.11 -32.08
N ASP A 249 -16.34 28.14 -32.85
CA ASP A 249 -16.63 29.54 -32.50
C ASP A 249 -17.93 30.07 -33.14
N GLY A 250 -18.65 29.22 -33.88
CA GLY A 250 -19.93 29.54 -34.51
C GLY A 250 -19.87 30.65 -35.57
N ASP A 251 -18.68 31.02 -36.08
CA ASP A 251 -18.51 32.15 -37.00
C ASP A 251 -18.96 31.82 -38.45
N GLY A 252 -19.15 30.52 -38.74
CA GLY A 252 -19.57 29.97 -40.02
C GLY A 252 -18.42 29.48 -40.92
N ILE A 253 -17.20 29.42 -40.41
CA ILE A 253 -16.01 28.90 -41.07
C ILE A 253 -15.55 27.61 -40.38
N PRO A 254 -15.65 26.45 -41.05
CA PRO A 254 -15.31 25.18 -40.40
C PRO A 254 -13.87 25.14 -39.86
N ASN A 255 -13.69 24.54 -38.69
CA ASN A 255 -12.44 24.43 -37.90
C ASN A 255 -11.18 24.05 -38.70
N GLU A 256 -11.32 23.26 -39.77
CA GLU A 256 -10.21 22.88 -40.66
C GLU A 256 -9.69 24.02 -41.55
N ARG A 257 -10.44 25.12 -41.64
CA ARG A 257 -10.21 26.26 -42.53
C ARG A 257 -10.17 27.58 -41.80
N ASP A 258 -10.46 27.58 -40.51
CA ASP A 258 -10.27 28.74 -39.67
C ASP A 258 -8.79 28.95 -39.31
N THR A 259 -8.41 30.21 -39.15
CA THR A 259 -7.11 30.66 -38.69
C THR A 259 -7.07 31.06 -37.20
N ASP A 260 -8.24 31.12 -36.55
CA ASP A 260 -8.51 31.56 -35.18
C ASP A 260 -9.75 30.75 -34.68
N ARG A 261 -9.55 29.46 -34.44
CA ARG A 261 -10.60 28.42 -34.42
C ARG A 261 -11.56 28.53 -33.24
N ASP A 262 -11.06 29.00 -32.10
CA ASP A 262 -11.79 29.22 -30.87
C ASP A 262 -12.22 30.68 -30.71
N GLY A 263 -12.01 31.51 -31.73
CA GLY A 263 -12.53 32.88 -31.82
C GLY A 263 -11.98 33.87 -30.79
N ASP A 264 -10.93 33.49 -30.06
CA ASP A 264 -10.40 34.28 -28.93
C ASP A 264 -9.51 35.46 -29.39
N GLY A 265 -9.15 35.49 -30.68
CA GLY A 265 -8.33 36.53 -31.31
C GLY A 265 -6.84 36.18 -31.43
N ILE A 266 -6.43 34.97 -31.05
CA ILE A 266 -5.08 34.44 -31.14
C ILE A 266 -5.00 33.43 -32.31
N PRO A 267 -4.15 33.66 -33.33
CA PRO A 267 -4.08 32.72 -34.44
C PRO A 267 -3.60 31.33 -34.00
N ASN A 268 -4.23 30.25 -34.46
CA ASN A 268 -3.97 28.86 -34.03
C ASN A 268 -2.48 28.45 -34.05
N GLU A 269 -1.65 29.05 -34.92
CA GLU A 269 -0.20 28.77 -34.93
C GLU A 269 0.55 29.29 -33.68
N GLN A 270 -0.11 30.09 -32.86
CA GLN A 270 0.39 30.74 -31.64
C GLN A 270 -0.47 30.41 -30.42
N ASP A 271 -1.49 29.58 -30.57
CA ASP A 271 -2.34 29.15 -29.47
C ASP A 271 -2.07 27.68 -29.11
N ASP A 272 -1.78 27.45 -27.83
CA ASP A 272 -1.54 26.10 -27.28
C ASP A 272 -2.85 25.45 -26.78
N LYS A 273 -4.00 26.17 -26.85
CA LYS A 273 -5.33 25.76 -26.39
C LYS A 273 -6.43 26.04 -27.43
N ASP A 274 -6.13 25.82 -28.71
CA ASP A 274 -7.00 26.11 -29.88
C ASP A 274 -8.28 25.24 -30.00
N GLY A 275 -8.80 24.69 -28.91
CA GLY A 275 -10.04 23.91 -28.87
C GLY A 275 -9.98 22.49 -29.47
N GLU A 276 -8.84 22.06 -30.03
CA GLU A 276 -8.62 20.62 -30.22
C GLU A 276 -8.05 20.03 -28.92
N GLU A 277 -8.87 19.31 -28.15
CA GLU A 277 -8.31 18.23 -27.32
C GLU A 277 -7.46 17.38 -28.27
N ASP A 278 -6.15 17.37 -28.07
CA ASP A 278 -5.22 16.49 -28.80
C ASP A 278 -5.51 15.05 -28.36
N ASP A 279 -6.61 14.51 -28.88
CA ASP A 279 -7.19 13.16 -28.74
C ASP A 279 -6.24 12.08 -29.29
N SER A 280 -4.99 12.47 -29.60
CA SER A 280 -3.87 11.60 -29.93
C SER A 280 -2.96 11.28 -28.74
N LYS A 281 -3.28 11.77 -27.53
CA LYS A 281 -2.60 11.37 -26.30
C LYS A 281 -3.53 10.91 -25.18
N GLU A 282 -4.60 10.17 -25.49
CA GLU A 282 -4.87 9.02 -24.62
C GLU A 282 -3.57 8.20 -24.55
N ASP A 283 -3.15 7.82 -23.34
CA ASP A 283 -2.01 6.94 -23.10
C ASP A 283 -2.30 5.55 -23.67
N ASP A 284 -2.27 5.46 -25.00
CA ASP A 284 -2.39 4.26 -25.81
C ASP A 284 -1.04 3.52 -25.81
N THR A 285 -0.23 3.67 -24.74
CA THR A 285 0.92 2.80 -24.52
C THR A 285 0.38 1.42 -24.24
N LYS A 286 0.43 0.56 -25.26
CA LYS A 286 0.16 -0.84 -25.05
C LYS A 286 1.17 -1.35 -24.02
N PRO A 287 0.85 -2.39 -23.24
CA PRO A 287 1.82 -2.99 -22.32
C PRO A 287 3.15 -3.34 -23.00
N GLU A 288 3.14 -3.60 -24.31
CA GLU A 288 4.34 -3.83 -25.12
C GLU A 288 5.23 -2.59 -25.32
N ASP A 289 4.68 -1.38 -25.33
CA ASP A 289 5.39 -0.12 -25.54
C ASP A 289 6.11 0.34 -24.26
N GLU A 290 5.57 0.05 -23.07
CA GLU A 290 6.24 0.26 -21.77
C GLU A 290 7.52 -0.58 -21.55
N LEU A 291 7.71 -1.65 -22.33
CA LEU A 291 8.85 -2.59 -22.17
C LEU A 291 10.06 -2.24 -23.02
N LEU A 292 9.97 -1.19 -23.83
CA LEU A 292 11.07 -0.74 -24.67
C LEU A 292 12.13 -0.08 -23.78
N TRP A 293 13.19 -0.82 -23.49
CA TRP A 293 14.35 -0.26 -22.83
C TRP A 293 15.13 0.63 -23.83
N GLU A 294 15.18 1.95 -23.57
CA GLU A 294 15.77 2.95 -24.47
C GLU A 294 17.19 3.43 -24.08
N GLY A 295 17.84 2.78 -23.10
CA GLY A 295 19.14 3.23 -22.59
C GLY A 295 20.36 2.85 -23.45
N GLU A 296 21.53 3.40 -23.09
CA GLU A 296 22.82 2.93 -23.63
C GLU A 296 23.38 1.75 -22.80
N ILE A 297 23.73 0.63 -23.45
CA ILE A 297 24.25 -0.55 -22.74
C ILE A 297 25.69 -0.28 -22.32
N PRO A 298 26.04 -0.41 -21.03
CA PRO A 298 27.41 -0.23 -20.58
C PRO A 298 28.40 -1.13 -21.34
N ALA A 299 29.54 -0.56 -21.74
CA ALA A 299 30.56 -1.29 -22.52
C ALA A 299 31.16 -2.50 -21.78
N GLN A 300 31.08 -2.52 -20.45
CA GLN A 300 31.53 -3.63 -19.60
C GLN A 300 30.45 -3.97 -18.57
N LEU A 301 30.02 -5.23 -18.59
CA LEU A 301 29.05 -5.78 -17.64
C LEU A 301 29.73 -6.78 -16.70
N ARG A 302 29.27 -6.83 -15.46
CA ARG A 302 29.69 -7.85 -14.49
C ARG A 302 29.22 -9.23 -14.94
N SER A 303 30.06 -10.24 -14.72
CA SER A 303 29.68 -11.62 -15.03
C SER A 303 28.56 -12.09 -14.12
N ARG A 304 27.58 -12.77 -14.70
CA ARG A 304 26.46 -13.44 -14.00
C ARG A 304 26.66 -14.95 -13.86
N SER A 305 27.83 -15.47 -14.23
CA SER A 305 28.12 -16.92 -14.24
C SER A 305 27.97 -17.59 -12.87
N HIS A 306 28.24 -16.87 -11.78
CA HIS A 306 28.08 -17.39 -10.41
C HIS A 306 26.62 -17.57 -10.02
N ILE A 307 25.67 -16.86 -10.63
CA ILE A 307 24.23 -17.03 -10.39
C ILE A 307 23.83 -18.44 -10.82
N THR A 308 24.18 -18.82 -12.05
CA THR A 308 23.91 -20.15 -12.61
C THR A 308 24.56 -21.26 -11.77
N GLU A 309 25.78 -21.04 -11.28
CA GLU A 309 26.49 -22.00 -10.42
C GLU A 309 25.84 -22.15 -9.03
N LEU A 310 25.58 -21.03 -8.35
CA LEU A 310 25.07 -21.04 -6.97
C LEU A 310 23.62 -21.52 -6.90
N LEU A 311 22.78 -21.12 -7.85
CA LEU A 311 21.39 -21.58 -7.99
C LEU A 311 21.27 -22.95 -8.67
N GLN A 312 22.40 -23.58 -9.06
CA GLN A 312 22.45 -24.91 -9.68
C GLN A 312 21.54 -25.03 -10.91
N LEU A 313 21.68 -24.11 -11.85
CA LEU A 313 20.86 -24.05 -13.07
C LEU A 313 21.48 -24.83 -14.25
N ASN A 314 22.60 -25.53 -14.04
CA ASN A 314 23.31 -26.30 -15.07
C ASN A 314 22.62 -27.64 -15.38
N ASP A 315 22.80 -28.15 -16.61
CA ASP A 315 22.17 -29.39 -17.09
C ASP A 315 22.50 -30.65 -16.27
N GLU A 316 23.66 -30.71 -15.62
CA GLU A 316 24.03 -31.81 -14.74
C GLU A 316 23.15 -31.87 -13.47
N PHE A 317 22.81 -30.71 -12.91
CA PHE A 317 21.91 -30.62 -11.76
C PHE A 317 20.47 -30.94 -12.13
N ASN A 318 20.04 -30.64 -13.37
CA ASN A 318 18.70 -30.95 -13.86
C ASN A 318 18.36 -32.45 -13.77
N ALA A 319 19.34 -33.35 -13.87
CA ALA A 319 19.11 -34.80 -13.73
C ALA A 319 18.85 -35.22 -12.28
N ARG A 320 19.61 -34.67 -11.33
CA ARG A 320 19.44 -34.90 -9.89
C ARG A 320 18.13 -34.31 -9.39
N GLU A 321 17.84 -33.10 -9.83
CA GLU A 321 16.61 -32.38 -9.53
C GLU A 321 15.37 -33.11 -10.03
N LYS A 322 15.35 -33.60 -11.28
CA LYS A 322 14.24 -34.41 -11.79
C LYS A 322 13.92 -35.62 -10.91
N ALA A 323 14.91 -36.24 -10.27
CA ALA A 323 14.63 -37.34 -9.36
C ALA A 323 14.03 -36.88 -8.03
N VAL A 324 14.47 -35.72 -7.51
CA VAL A 324 13.89 -35.10 -6.31
C VAL A 324 12.47 -34.60 -6.60
N ASP A 325 12.19 -34.06 -7.80
CA ASP A 325 10.87 -33.62 -8.23
C ASP A 325 9.85 -34.77 -8.26
N ASN A 326 10.25 -35.94 -8.76
CA ASN A 326 9.40 -37.13 -8.73
C ASN A 326 9.03 -37.54 -7.29
N VAL A 327 9.95 -37.37 -6.34
CA VAL A 327 9.69 -37.60 -4.91
C VAL A 327 8.78 -36.51 -4.35
N ALA A 328 9.04 -35.25 -4.69
CA ALA A 328 8.23 -34.11 -4.30
C ALA A 328 6.75 -34.30 -4.71
N GLU A 329 6.47 -34.69 -5.95
CA GLU A 329 5.10 -34.96 -6.40
C GLU A 329 4.36 -36.00 -5.55
N ILE A 330 5.06 -37.05 -5.11
CA ILE A 330 4.47 -38.09 -4.25
C ILE A 330 4.07 -37.48 -2.91
N ILE A 331 4.93 -36.64 -2.33
CA ILE A 331 4.66 -35.97 -1.05
C ILE A 331 3.54 -34.95 -1.20
N LEU A 332 3.49 -34.16 -2.28
CA LEU A 332 2.40 -33.22 -2.54
C LEU A 332 1.04 -33.93 -2.67
N ARG A 333 0.99 -35.09 -3.33
CA ARG A 333 -0.21 -35.94 -3.37
C ARG A 333 -0.60 -36.48 -1.98
N ASP A 334 0.38 -36.82 -1.15
CA ASP A 334 0.11 -37.24 0.23
C ASP A 334 -0.43 -36.08 1.10
N ILE A 335 0.08 -34.85 0.92
CA ILE A 335 -0.44 -33.63 1.56
C ILE A 335 -1.91 -33.42 1.14
N LYS A 336 -2.20 -33.47 -0.16
CA LYS A 336 -3.59 -33.38 -0.66
C LYS A 336 -4.51 -34.41 -0.01
N ARG A 337 -4.07 -35.67 0.10
CA ARG A 337 -4.85 -36.73 0.75
C ARG A 337 -5.13 -36.41 2.23
N ILE A 338 -4.14 -35.88 2.97
CA ILE A 338 -4.34 -35.47 4.37
C ILE A 338 -5.32 -34.30 4.42
N TYR A 339 -5.18 -33.31 3.55
CA TYR A 339 -6.10 -32.17 3.47
C TYR A 339 -7.55 -32.63 3.24
N GLU A 340 -7.80 -33.46 2.22
CA GLU A 340 -9.15 -33.95 1.90
C GLU A 340 -9.76 -34.82 3.00
N SER A 341 -8.95 -35.61 3.69
CA SER A 341 -9.43 -36.60 4.67
C SER A 341 -9.56 -36.08 6.10
N ALA A 342 -8.70 -35.14 6.51
CA ALA A 342 -8.61 -34.66 7.89
C ALA A 342 -8.98 -33.16 8.04
N ILE A 343 -8.58 -32.30 7.10
CA ILE A 343 -8.74 -30.84 7.23
C ILE A 343 -10.07 -30.36 6.65
N LYS A 344 -10.32 -30.66 5.37
CA LYS A 344 -11.50 -30.22 4.60
C LYS A 344 -12.85 -30.50 5.28
N PRO A 345 -13.07 -31.65 5.97
CA PRO A 345 -14.33 -31.89 6.66
C PRO A 345 -14.68 -30.86 7.73
N LEU A 346 -13.69 -30.41 8.52
CA LEU A 346 -13.91 -29.40 9.55
C LEU A 346 -13.93 -27.98 8.99
N GLU A 347 -13.08 -27.70 7.99
CA GLU A 347 -13.11 -26.44 7.24
C GLU A 347 -14.50 -26.15 6.69
N THR A 348 -15.13 -27.17 6.07
CA THR A 348 -16.48 -27.04 5.46
C THR A 348 -17.57 -26.99 6.53
N LEU A 349 -17.48 -27.84 7.56
CA LEU A 349 -18.54 -27.96 8.57
C LEU A 349 -18.66 -26.72 9.45
N TYR A 350 -17.53 -26.06 9.76
CA TYR A 350 -17.49 -24.83 10.53
C TYR A 350 -17.32 -23.58 9.66
N LYS A 351 -17.43 -23.70 8.33
CA LYS A 351 -17.39 -22.58 7.39
C LYS A 351 -16.16 -21.67 7.55
N TYR A 352 -14.98 -22.25 7.74
CA TYR A 352 -13.74 -21.49 7.98
C TYR A 352 -13.42 -20.47 6.86
N ARG A 353 -13.88 -20.74 5.63
CA ARG A 353 -13.72 -19.82 4.48
C ARG A 353 -14.44 -18.49 4.65
N ASP A 354 -15.54 -18.47 5.42
CA ASP A 354 -16.31 -17.25 5.68
C ASP A 354 -15.66 -16.40 6.79
N LEU A 355 -14.71 -17.00 7.55
CA LEU A 355 -13.94 -16.29 8.58
C LEU A 355 -12.64 -15.72 8.02
N SER A 356 -12.00 -16.43 7.08
CA SER A 356 -10.65 -16.10 6.64
C SER A 356 -10.46 -16.30 5.15
N ASN A 357 -9.90 -15.28 4.50
CA ASN A 357 -9.47 -15.28 3.11
C ASN A 357 -8.27 -16.19 2.80
N ARG A 358 -7.74 -16.89 3.81
CA ARG A 358 -6.60 -17.79 3.70
C ARG A 358 -7.05 -19.17 3.26
N HIS A 359 -6.67 -19.55 2.05
CA HIS A 359 -7.08 -20.81 1.43
C HIS A 359 -5.88 -21.75 1.29
N PHE A 360 -6.14 -23.05 1.47
CA PHE A 360 -5.17 -24.11 1.22
C PHE A 360 -5.80 -25.17 0.32
N GLY A 361 -5.63 -25.00 -1.00
CA GLY A 361 -6.19 -25.86 -2.03
C GLY A 361 -5.14 -26.47 -2.94
N ASP A 362 -5.60 -27.01 -4.06
CA ASP A 362 -4.72 -27.60 -5.08
C ASP A 362 -3.70 -26.56 -5.62
N PRO A 363 -4.06 -25.30 -5.94
CA PRO A 363 -3.09 -24.28 -6.36
C PRO A 363 -1.97 -24.07 -5.34
N GLU A 364 -2.28 -24.02 -4.05
CA GLU A 364 -1.29 -23.81 -3.00
C GLU A 364 -0.39 -25.03 -2.78
N ILE A 365 -0.93 -26.24 -2.96
CA ILE A 365 -0.20 -27.49 -2.78
C ILE A 365 0.75 -27.75 -3.97
N PHE A 366 0.29 -27.56 -5.20
CA PHE A 366 1.03 -27.94 -6.40
C PHE A 366 1.77 -26.80 -7.10
N SER A 367 1.60 -25.55 -6.65
CA SER A 367 2.35 -24.41 -7.18
C SER A 367 3.85 -24.57 -6.95
N LYS A 368 4.63 -24.01 -7.89
CA LYS A 368 6.06 -23.78 -7.73
C LYS A 368 6.30 -22.86 -6.52
N PRO A 369 7.51 -22.91 -5.93
CA PRO A 369 7.90 -21.95 -4.92
C PRO A 369 7.74 -20.51 -5.40
N LEU A 370 7.20 -19.65 -4.53
CA LEU A 370 6.98 -18.24 -4.84
C LEU A 370 8.03 -17.38 -4.15
N VAL A 371 8.77 -16.61 -4.93
CA VAL A 371 9.77 -15.63 -4.48
C VAL A 371 9.14 -14.25 -4.59
N LEU A 372 8.97 -13.58 -3.46
CA LEU A 372 8.28 -12.29 -3.40
C LEU A 372 9.29 -11.15 -3.19
N PHE A 373 9.22 -10.12 -4.03
CA PHE A 373 9.95 -8.86 -3.87
C PHE A 373 8.98 -7.75 -3.53
N MET A 374 9.29 -7.01 -2.47
CA MET A 374 8.46 -5.92 -1.93
C MET A 374 9.37 -4.87 -1.26
N GLY A 375 8.86 -3.66 -1.06
CA GLY A 375 9.63 -2.53 -0.55
C GLY A 375 9.26 -1.22 -1.24
N PRO A 376 9.78 -0.09 -0.75
CA PRO A 376 9.46 1.25 -1.27
C PRO A 376 9.77 1.40 -2.77
N TRP A 377 9.16 2.39 -3.41
CA TRP A 377 9.50 2.74 -4.79
C TRP A 377 10.97 3.15 -4.90
N SER A 378 11.55 2.95 -6.10
CA SER A 378 12.99 3.11 -6.38
C SER A 378 13.96 2.18 -5.62
N GLY A 379 13.51 1.28 -4.72
CA GLY A 379 14.39 0.30 -4.06
C GLY A 379 15.15 -0.67 -5.00
N GLY A 380 14.75 -0.75 -6.27
CA GLY A 380 15.42 -1.57 -7.30
C GLY A 380 14.92 -3.02 -7.37
N LYS A 381 13.66 -3.26 -6.99
CA LYS A 381 12.98 -4.56 -7.08
C LYS A 381 13.01 -5.12 -8.51
N SER A 382 12.52 -4.37 -9.50
CA SER A 382 12.47 -4.76 -10.91
C SER A 382 13.87 -4.99 -11.48
N THR A 383 14.84 -4.15 -11.08
CA THR A 383 16.26 -4.30 -11.44
C THR A 383 16.84 -5.63 -10.95
N ILE A 384 16.57 -6.01 -9.69
CA ILE A 384 17.01 -7.31 -9.15
C ILE A 384 16.42 -8.47 -9.96
N ILE A 385 15.14 -8.38 -10.30
CA ILE A 385 14.45 -9.44 -11.05
C ILE A 385 15.05 -9.58 -12.45
N ASN A 386 15.28 -8.46 -13.14
CA ASN A 386 15.97 -8.44 -14.43
C ASN A 386 17.38 -9.03 -14.32
N TYR A 387 18.13 -8.70 -13.27
CA TYR A 387 19.48 -9.22 -13.02
C TYR A 387 19.48 -10.74 -12.75
N LEU A 388 18.53 -11.25 -11.97
CA LEU A 388 18.44 -12.69 -11.67
C LEU A 388 18.03 -13.50 -12.89
N THR A 389 17.06 -13.01 -13.66
CA THR A 389 16.54 -13.69 -14.86
C THR A 389 17.44 -13.49 -16.07
N GLY A 390 18.22 -12.41 -16.12
CA GLY A 390 19.03 -12.04 -17.27
C GLY A 390 18.25 -11.39 -18.37
N ASN A 391 17.21 -10.70 -17.96
CA ASN A 391 16.29 -9.94 -18.78
C ASN A 391 16.72 -8.47 -18.88
N GLU A 392 17.81 -8.07 -18.21
CA GLU A 392 18.43 -6.74 -18.34
C GLU A 392 18.72 -6.42 -19.82
N TYR A 393 18.37 -5.21 -20.25
CA TYR A 393 18.63 -4.70 -21.60
C TYR A 393 17.95 -5.50 -22.71
N THR A 394 16.79 -6.09 -22.42
CA THR A 394 15.96 -6.77 -23.42
C THR A 394 14.65 -6.00 -23.62
N PRO A 395 13.96 -6.15 -24.77
CA PRO A 395 12.65 -5.52 -25.01
C PRO A 395 11.53 -6.00 -24.09
N HIS A 396 11.81 -6.93 -23.17
CA HIS A 396 10.85 -7.43 -22.20
C HIS A 396 11.34 -7.20 -20.76
N SER A 397 12.38 -6.37 -20.59
CA SER A 397 12.87 -6.00 -19.26
C SER A 397 11.78 -5.31 -18.49
N LEU A 398 11.61 -5.66 -17.21
CA LEU A 398 10.72 -4.90 -16.34
C LEU A 398 11.24 -3.45 -16.27
N ARG A 399 10.35 -2.47 -16.39
CA ARG A 399 10.71 -1.05 -16.35
C ARG A 399 11.48 -0.77 -15.05
N SER A 400 12.68 -0.22 -15.21
CA SER A 400 13.55 0.18 -14.11
C SER A 400 14.01 1.61 -14.35
N GLY A 401 13.26 2.57 -13.83
CA GLY A 401 13.49 4.00 -13.98
C GLY A 401 13.21 4.74 -12.68
N ALA A 402 13.63 6.01 -12.64
CA ALA A 402 13.38 6.93 -11.53
C ALA A 402 12.03 7.65 -11.65
N GLU A 403 11.23 7.35 -12.68
CA GLU A 403 9.87 7.88 -12.85
C GLU A 403 8.84 6.92 -12.23
N PRO A 404 7.75 7.43 -11.65
CA PRO A 404 6.63 6.61 -11.19
C PRO A 404 6.09 5.80 -12.37
N SER A 405 6.24 4.47 -12.31
CA SER A 405 5.62 3.56 -13.26
C SER A 405 4.20 3.25 -12.78
N PRO A 406 3.26 2.89 -13.67
CA PRO A 406 1.96 2.40 -13.21
C PRO A 406 2.18 1.20 -12.29
N ALA A 407 1.51 1.22 -11.12
CA ALA A 407 1.72 0.27 -10.03
C ALA A 407 1.19 -1.13 -10.39
N TYR A 408 1.96 -1.91 -11.15
CA TYR A 408 1.63 -3.29 -11.52
C TYR A 408 2.21 -4.32 -10.56
N PHE A 409 1.43 -5.37 -10.31
CA PHE A 409 1.94 -6.63 -9.76
C PHE A 409 2.57 -7.45 -10.89
N ASN A 410 3.90 -7.48 -10.96
CA ASN A 410 4.61 -8.24 -12.00
C ASN A 410 4.80 -9.69 -11.57
N ILE A 411 4.29 -10.64 -12.37
CA ILE A 411 4.39 -12.08 -12.13
C ILE A 411 5.20 -12.73 -13.24
N LEU A 412 6.40 -13.20 -12.90
CA LEU A 412 7.28 -13.88 -13.84
C LEU A 412 7.15 -15.38 -13.68
N THR A 413 6.84 -16.05 -14.80
CA THR A 413 6.66 -17.50 -14.85
C THR A 413 7.40 -18.10 -16.03
N TRP A 414 7.58 -19.42 -15.99
CA TRP A 414 8.20 -20.12 -17.11
C TRP A 414 7.23 -20.29 -18.28
N GLY A 415 7.70 -19.96 -19.47
CA GLY A 415 7.05 -20.25 -20.74
C GLY A 415 8.04 -20.82 -21.75
N ASN A 416 7.55 -21.47 -22.80
CA ASN A 416 8.41 -21.89 -23.92
C ASN A 416 8.82 -20.69 -24.78
N GLU A 417 7.98 -19.66 -24.84
CA GLU A 417 8.15 -18.43 -25.59
C GLU A 417 7.99 -17.25 -24.63
N THR A 418 8.57 -16.11 -25.00
CA THR A 418 8.40 -14.89 -24.23
C THR A 418 7.06 -14.26 -24.59
N GLU A 419 6.20 -14.07 -23.59
CA GLU A 419 4.82 -13.59 -23.76
C GLU A 419 4.46 -12.73 -22.55
N VAL A 420 3.88 -11.56 -22.82
CA VAL A 420 3.28 -10.69 -21.81
C VAL A 420 1.81 -11.10 -21.68
N LEU A 421 1.35 -11.32 -20.45
CA LEU A 421 -0.02 -11.68 -20.13
C LEU A 421 -0.70 -10.52 -19.40
N ASP A 422 -1.93 -10.24 -19.77
CA ASP A 422 -2.81 -9.38 -18.98
C ASP A 422 -3.31 -10.09 -17.71
N GLY A 423 -3.95 -9.33 -16.82
CA GLY A 423 -4.43 -9.87 -15.54
C GLY A 423 -5.53 -10.91 -15.69
N THR A 424 -6.41 -10.80 -16.67
CA THR A 424 -7.48 -11.78 -16.92
C THR A 424 -6.89 -13.13 -17.37
N GLN A 425 -5.86 -13.11 -18.22
CA GLN A 425 -5.11 -14.29 -18.65
C GLN A 425 -4.32 -14.91 -17.49
N LEU A 426 -3.71 -14.08 -16.63
CA LEU A 426 -3.05 -14.55 -15.42
C LEU A 426 -4.03 -15.20 -14.46
N ALA A 427 -5.18 -14.57 -14.25
CA ALA A 427 -6.24 -15.04 -13.38
C ALA A 427 -6.90 -16.33 -13.92
N ALA A 428 -6.84 -16.58 -15.22
CA ALA A 428 -7.23 -17.86 -15.81
C ALA A 428 -6.24 -19.00 -15.49
N ASP A 429 -4.98 -18.70 -15.13
CA ASP A 429 -4.03 -19.71 -14.67
C ASP A 429 -4.46 -20.24 -13.30
N TYR A 430 -4.54 -21.57 -13.17
CA TYR A 430 -4.95 -22.21 -11.91
C TYR A 430 -4.10 -21.81 -10.70
N THR A 431 -2.87 -21.34 -10.91
CA THR A 431 -1.95 -20.89 -9.86
C THR A 431 -2.39 -19.56 -9.25
N PHE A 432 -2.95 -18.67 -10.07
CA PHE A 432 -3.31 -17.30 -9.73
C PHE A 432 -4.80 -17.00 -9.79
N SER A 433 -5.63 -18.00 -10.12
CA SER A 433 -7.10 -17.86 -10.15
C SER A 433 -7.72 -17.40 -8.83
N GLY A 434 -7.01 -17.55 -7.72
CA GLY A 434 -7.42 -16.99 -6.43
C GLY A 434 -7.37 -15.46 -6.34
N LEU A 435 -6.80 -14.77 -7.34
CA LEU A 435 -6.73 -13.31 -7.41
C LEU A 435 -8.05 -12.70 -7.95
N GLN A 436 -8.84 -13.43 -8.73
CA GLN A 436 -10.14 -12.97 -9.26
C GLN A 436 -11.10 -12.45 -8.18
N LYS A 437 -10.96 -12.95 -6.95
CA LYS A 437 -11.81 -12.54 -5.82
C LYS A 437 -11.63 -11.08 -5.42
N PHE A 438 -10.56 -10.42 -5.86
CA PHE A 438 -10.28 -9.02 -5.56
C PHE A 438 -10.92 -8.05 -6.57
N GLY A 439 -11.57 -8.58 -7.61
CA GLY A 439 -12.29 -7.79 -8.60
C GLY A 439 -11.43 -7.35 -9.79
N GLU A 440 -12.07 -6.66 -10.72
CA GLU A 440 -11.50 -6.20 -12.00
C GLU A 440 -10.37 -5.20 -11.80
N GLY A 441 -10.47 -4.32 -10.80
CA GLY A 441 -9.41 -3.33 -10.50
C GLY A 441 -8.05 -3.94 -10.16
N LEU A 442 -8.00 -5.15 -9.57
CA LEU A 442 -6.73 -5.88 -9.41
C LEU A 442 -6.29 -6.52 -10.73
N GLU A 443 -7.22 -7.04 -11.56
CA GLU A 443 -6.89 -7.64 -12.85
C GLU A 443 -6.23 -6.63 -13.80
N GLU A 444 -6.71 -5.38 -13.83
CA GLU A 444 -6.07 -4.30 -14.60
C GLU A 444 -4.65 -3.99 -14.12
N ARG A 445 -4.36 -4.21 -12.82
CA ARG A 445 -3.04 -3.98 -12.21
C ARG A 445 -2.19 -5.26 -12.12
N LEU A 446 -2.60 -6.35 -12.76
CA LEU A 446 -1.84 -7.61 -12.80
C LEU A 446 -1.15 -7.77 -14.15
N ARG A 447 0.17 -8.01 -14.11
CA ARG A 447 0.98 -8.18 -15.31
C ARG A 447 1.80 -9.46 -15.25
N GLY A 448 1.67 -10.29 -16.28
CA GLY A 448 2.40 -11.54 -16.39
C GLY A 448 3.53 -11.44 -17.41
N LEU A 449 4.69 -12.03 -17.09
CA LEU A 449 5.74 -12.26 -18.08
C LEU A 449 6.12 -13.73 -18.06
N LYS A 450 5.72 -14.45 -19.11
CA LYS A 450 6.18 -15.81 -19.39
C LYS A 450 7.47 -15.71 -20.20
N MET A 451 8.51 -16.46 -19.82
CA MET A 451 9.74 -16.52 -20.62
C MET A 451 10.52 -17.82 -20.43
N PRO A 452 11.30 -18.26 -21.43
CA PRO A 452 12.14 -19.45 -21.32
C PRO A 452 13.38 -19.17 -20.46
N ASN A 453 13.27 -19.42 -19.16
CA ASN A 453 14.33 -19.18 -18.20
C ASN A 453 14.55 -20.36 -17.23
N LYS A 454 15.80 -20.74 -16.99
CA LYS A 454 16.17 -21.87 -16.13
C LYS A 454 15.83 -21.67 -14.65
N LEU A 455 15.83 -20.42 -14.17
CA LEU A 455 15.38 -20.11 -12.82
C LEU A 455 13.85 -20.23 -12.73
N LEU A 456 13.12 -19.70 -13.72
CA LEU A 456 11.65 -19.76 -13.74
C LEU A 456 11.10 -21.19 -13.94
N GLU A 457 11.89 -22.11 -14.51
CA GLU A 457 11.56 -23.55 -14.49
C GLU A 457 11.31 -24.02 -13.04
N LYS A 458 12.00 -23.43 -12.07
CA LYS A 458 12.00 -23.84 -10.66
C LYS A 458 11.09 -22.99 -9.77
N VAL A 459 10.94 -21.70 -10.05
CA VAL A 459 10.21 -20.74 -9.19
C VAL A 459 9.27 -19.85 -9.98
N ASN A 460 8.28 -19.30 -9.29
CA ASN A 460 7.56 -18.10 -9.74
C ASN A 460 8.10 -16.89 -8.99
N ILE A 461 8.38 -15.80 -9.68
CA ILE A 461 8.85 -14.56 -9.07
C ILE A 461 7.71 -13.55 -9.14
N VAL A 462 7.41 -12.91 -8.02
CA VAL A 462 6.40 -11.86 -7.94
C VAL A 462 7.05 -10.58 -7.42
N GLU A 463 6.77 -9.49 -8.10
CA GLU A 463 7.04 -8.13 -7.65
C GLU A 463 5.74 -7.48 -7.22
N ILE A 464 5.71 -6.98 -5.99
CA ILE A 464 4.67 -6.05 -5.55
C ILE A 464 5.14 -4.64 -5.93
N PRO A 465 4.24 -3.77 -6.45
CA PRO A 465 4.59 -2.39 -6.79
C PRO A 465 5.19 -1.64 -5.59
N GLY A 466 5.93 -0.56 -5.87
CA GLY A 466 6.53 0.28 -4.82
C GLY A 466 5.48 0.80 -3.84
N ILE A 467 5.78 0.67 -2.56
CA ILE A 467 4.88 1.03 -1.44
C ILE A 467 5.00 2.54 -1.15
N LEU A 468 4.87 3.40 -2.16
CA LEU A 468 4.99 4.86 -1.99
C LEU A 468 3.64 5.49 -2.30
N GLU A 469 3.08 6.20 -1.29
CA GLU A 469 2.16 7.36 -1.23
C GLU A 469 1.00 7.49 -2.23
N VAL A 470 0.73 6.45 -3.01
CA VAL A 470 -0.39 6.39 -3.96
C VAL A 470 -1.47 5.44 -3.43
N ARG A 471 -1.41 5.06 -2.15
CA ARG A 471 -2.41 4.19 -1.51
C ARG A 471 -3.78 4.84 -1.49
N LYS A 472 -3.88 6.17 -1.40
CA LYS A 472 -5.15 6.91 -1.53
C LYS A 472 -5.77 6.74 -2.94
N GLN A 473 -4.98 6.70 -4.01
CA GLN A 473 -5.48 6.50 -5.38
C GLN A 473 -5.69 5.01 -5.75
N VAL A 474 -4.82 4.09 -5.33
CA VAL A 474 -4.92 2.65 -5.69
C VAL A 474 -5.85 1.85 -4.77
N SER A 475 -5.97 2.21 -3.48
CA SER A 475 -6.91 1.52 -2.57
C SER A 475 -8.37 1.81 -2.90
N ARG A 476 -8.63 2.86 -3.69
CA ARG A 476 -9.95 3.13 -4.29
C ARG A 476 -10.36 2.07 -5.33
N LEU A 477 -9.40 1.38 -5.95
CA LEU A 477 -9.64 0.39 -7.02
C LEU A 477 -9.83 -1.05 -6.49
N PHE A 478 -9.04 -1.46 -5.49
CA PHE A 478 -9.13 -2.80 -4.90
C PHE A 478 -8.47 -2.83 -3.50
N PRO A 479 -8.79 -3.83 -2.64
CA PRO A 479 -8.19 -3.95 -1.32
C PRO A 479 -6.71 -4.37 -1.39
N PHE A 480 -5.82 -3.38 -1.56
CA PHE A 480 -4.38 -3.57 -1.78
C PHE A 480 -3.72 -4.42 -0.69
N ASN A 481 -4.02 -4.13 0.58
CA ASN A 481 -3.49 -4.88 1.71
C ASN A 481 -3.84 -6.37 1.66
N ASP A 482 -5.07 -6.71 1.30
CA ASP A 482 -5.50 -8.10 1.21
C ASP A 482 -4.85 -8.81 0.02
N ALA A 483 -4.61 -8.10 -1.08
CA ALA A 483 -3.86 -8.61 -2.23
C ALA A 483 -2.39 -8.87 -1.85
N CYS A 484 -1.72 -7.95 -1.17
CA CYS A 484 -0.37 -8.13 -0.62
C CYS A 484 -0.32 -9.33 0.34
N GLN A 485 -1.26 -9.40 1.28
CA GLN A 485 -1.38 -10.52 2.21
C GLN A 485 -1.55 -11.86 1.48
N TRP A 486 -2.27 -11.89 0.34
CA TRP A 486 -2.45 -13.10 -0.47
C TRP A 486 -1.13 -13.63 -1.01
N PHE A 487 -0.25 -12.75 -1.48
CA PHE A 487 1.10 -13.10 -1.96
C PHE A 487 2.02 -13.49 -0.81
N ILE A 488 2.04 -12.70 0.28
CA ILE A 488 2.79 -12.96 1.51
C ILE A 488 2.43 -14.36 2.07
N ASP A 489 1.15 -14.72 2.01
CA ASP A 489 0.68 -16.00 2.52
C ASP A 489 1.18 -17.20 1.73
N ARG A 490 1.50 -17.00 0.44
CA ARG A 490 1.96 -18.03 -0.50
C ARG A 490 3.45 -18.01 -0.76
N ALA A 491 4.14 -16.94 -0.38
CA ALA A 491 5.58 -16.79 -0.54
C ALA A 491 6.36 -17.83 0.28
N ASP A 492 7.34 -18.47 -0.37
CA ASP A 492 8.30 -19.34 0.28
C ASP A 492 9.47 -18.53 0.87
N ILE A 493 9.83 -17.43 0.21
CA ILE A 493 10.82 -16.44 0.65
C ILE A 493 10.37 -15.04 0.23
N ILE A 494 10.60 -14.06 1.12
CA ILE A 494 10.21 -12.67 0.93
C ILE A 494 11.46 -11.80 1.03
N PHE A 495 11.69 -10.95 0.02
CA PHE A 495 12.77 -9.98 0.00
C PHE A 495 12.18 -8.57 0.10
N LEU A 496 12.48 -7.91 1.21
CA LEU A 496 12.26 -6.49 1.42
C LEU A 496 13.45 -5.71 0.87
N VAL A 497 13.24 -4.90 -0.17
CA VAL A 497 14.31 -4.22 -0.89
C VAL A 497 14.30 -2.73 -0.56
N TYR A 498 15.41 -2.24 -0.02
CA TYR A 498 15.61 -0.83 0.35
C TYR A 498 16.77 -0.22 -0.43
N ASP A 499 16.67 1.08 -0.66
CA ASP A 499 17.75 1.93 -1.18
C ASP A 499 18.47 2.60 0.00
N PRO A 500 19.81 2.61 0.07
CA PRO A 500 20.59 3.35 1.05
C PRO A 500 20.22 4.83 1.19
N ALA A 501 19.72 5.45 0.11
CA ALA A 501 19.30 6.84 0.12
C ALA A 501 17.87 7.07 0.62
N LYS A 502 17.06 6.01 0.80
CA LYS A 502 15.67 6.08 1.25
C LYS A 502 15.40 4.95 2.26
N LEU A 503 15.70 5.21 3.52
CA LEU A 503 15.55 4.25 4.62
C LEU A 503 14.29 4.48 5.46
N ASP A 504 13.57 5.56 5.19
CA ASP A 504 12.43 5.98 5.99
C ASP A 504 11.29 4.99 5.85
N VAL A 505 10.65 4.73 6.99
CA VAL A 505 9.57 3.75 7.10
C VAL A 505 8.30 4.53 7.41
N GLY A 506 7.64 5.01 6.35
CA GLY A 506 6.33 5.66 6.50
C GLY A 506 5.21 4.67 6.88
N PRO A 507 4.00 5.18 7.19
CA PRO A 507 2.85 4.40 7.65
C PRO A 507 2.46 3.24 6.70
N GLU A 508 2.65 3.43 5.40
CA GLU A 508 2.35 2.40 4.40
C GLU A 508 3.29 1.20 4.45
N THR A 509 4.59 1.48 4.61
CA THR A 509 5.61 0.44 4.77
C THR A 509 5.43 -0.25 6.13
N GLU A 510 5.06 0.50 7.18
CA GLU A 510 4.68 -0.08 8.47
C GLU A 510 3.51 -1.06 8.36
N ALA A 511 2.43 -0.69 7.67
CA ALA A 511 1.27 -1.57 7.49
C ALA A 511 1.62 -2.89 6.80
N ILE A 512 2.59 -2.88 5.86
CA ILE A 512 3.09 -4.09 5.22
C ILE A 512 4.03 -4.88 6.14
N LEU A 513 4.88 -4.20 6.90
CA LEU A 513 5.73 -4.85 7.90
C LEU A 513 4.88 -5.55 8.99
N ASP A 514 3.74 -4.96 9.36
CA ASP A 514 2.76 -5.58 10.26
C ASP A 514 2.21 -6.91 9.68
N GLN A 515 1.87 -6.94 8.39
CA GLN A 515 1.44 -8.16 7.69
C GLN A 515 2.52 -9.27 7.65
N LEU A 516 3.79 -8.90 7.80
CA LEU A 516 4.92 -9.82 7.86
C LEU A 516 5.18 -10.40 9.26
N LYS A 517 4.48 -9.92 10.30
CA LYS A 517 4.58 -10.49 11.65
C LYS A 517 4.22 -11.99 11.64
N GLY A 518 5.03 -12.79 12.31
CA GLY A 518 4.96 -14.26 12.30
C GLY A 518 5.53 -14.94 11.04
N ARG A 519 6.14 -14.19 10.12
CA ARG A 519 6.82 -14.69 8.91
C ARG A 519 8.30 -14.32 8.85
N GLU A 520 8.89 -13.97 9.97
CA GLU A 520 10.26 -13.44 10.08
C GLU A 520 11.31 -14.44 9.57
N TYR A 521 11.05 -15.74 9.72
CA TYR A 521 11.92 -16.79 9.18
C TYR A 521 11.98 -16.78 7.64
N GLN A 522 10.94 -16.31 6.96
CA GLN A 522 10.85 -16.26 5.49
C GLN A 522 11.31 -14.91 4.93
N THR A 523 11.29 -13.85 5.75
CA THR A 523 11.66 -12.49 5.36
C THR A 523 13.16 -12.28 5.37
N ARG A 524 13.68 -11.60 4.35
CA ARG A 524 15.06 -11.13 4.20
C ARG A 524 15.05 -9.69 3.78
N ILE A 525 15.99 -8.91 4.27
CA ILE A 525 16.16 -7.52 3.89
C ILE A 525 17.34 -7.44 2.91
N VAL A 526 17.16 -6.69 1.83
CA VAL A 526 18.18 -6.40 0.83
C VAL A 526 18.37 -4.90 0.78
N LEU A 527 19.51 -4.43 1.26
CA LEU A 527 19.97 -3.07 1.04
C LEU A 527 20.68 -3.06 -0.32
N ASN A 528 19.94 -2.68 -1.36
CA ASN A 528 20.39 -2.67 -2.75
C ASN A 528 21.19 -1.40 -3.05
N LYS A 529 21.75 -1.25 -4.25
CA LYS A 529 22.54 -0.06 -4.66
C LYS A 529 23.66 0.33 -3.69
N ALA A 530 24.14 -0.59 -2.84
CA ALA A 530 25.11 -0.31 -1.78
C ALA A 530 26.51 0.10 -2.27
N ASP A 531 26.76 0.06 -3.57
CA ASP A 531 27.96 0.58 -4.20
C ASP A 531 27.94 2.10 -4.38
N THR A 532 26.78 2.76 -4.27
CA THR A 532 26.66 4.23 -4.29
C THR A 532 27.16 4.87 -2.99
N VAL A 533 27.24 4.09 -1.91
CA VAL A 533 27.59 4.58 -0.57
C VAL A 533 29.04 4.25 -0.23
N LYS A 534 29.71 5.16 0.48
CA LYS A 534 31.10 4.94 0.92
C LYS A 534 31.18 3.81 1.95
N PRO A 535 32.30 3.06 1.99
CA PRO A 535 32.46 1.96 2.95
C PRO A 535 32.25 2.32 4.43
N GLU A 536 32.59 3.56 4.81
CA GLU A 536 32.50 4.07 6.19
C GLU A 536 31.04 4.37 6.59
N GLU A 537 30.27 4.93 5.66
CA GLU A 537 28.85 5.25 5.81
C GLU A 537 27.97 3.99 5.74
N LEU A 538 28.39 2.97 5.00
CA LEU A 538 27.61 1.76 4.76
C LEU A 538 27.19 1.03 6.06
N LEU A 539 28.05 1.03 7.08
CA LEU A 539 27.74 0.45 8.38
C LEU A 539 26.70 1.28 9.15
N ARG A 540 26.71 2.61 8.99
CA ARG A 540 25.73 3.52 9.60
C ARG A 540 24.36 3.32 8.97
N VAL A 541 24.29 3.35 7.63
CA VAL A 541 23.08 3.09 6.83
C VAL A 541 22.47 1.73 7.18
N GLN A 542 23.28 0.67 7.26
CA GLN A 542 22.79 -0.65 7.65
C GLN A 542 22.23 -0.67 9.09
N SER A 543 22.87 0.05 10.00
CA SER A 543 22.45 0.10 11.41
C SER A 543 21.15 0.90 11.56
N ALA A 544 21.02 2.02 10.86
CA ALA A 544 19.80 2.84 10.81
C ALA A 544 18.62 2.02 10.27
N LEU A 545 18.79 1.30 9.16
CA LEU A 545 17.73 0.44 8.62
C LEU A 545 17.26 -0.63 9.61
N ILE A 546 18.20 -1.26 10.33
CA ILE A 546 17.85 -2.25 11.35
C ILE A 546 17.10 -1.59 12.51
N TRP A 547 17.52 -0.39 12.93
CA TRP A 547 16.87 0.38 13.99
C TRP A 547 15.42 0.71 13.64
N ASN A 548 15.16 1.20 12.43
CA ASN A 548 13.81 1.58 11.98
C ASN A 548 12.88 0.37 11.82
N ILE A 549 13.39 -0.76 11.32
CA ILE A 549 12.56 -1.95 11.04
C ILE A 549 12.38 -2.86 12.28
N SER A 550 13.32 -2.87 13.21
CA SER A 550 13.32 -3.81 14.34
C SER A 550 12.07 -3.71 15.24
N PRO A 551 11.57 -2.51 15.61
CA PRO A 551 10.34 -2.37 16.39
C PRO A 551 9.13 -2.99 15.68
N LEU A 552 9.03 -2.76 14.37
CA LEU A 552 7.88 -3.15 13.54
C LEU A 552 7.81 -4.66 13.32
N MET A 553 8.94 -5.35 13.23
CA MET A 553 8.96 -6.80 13.04
C MET A 553 8.60 -7.61 14.28
N SER A 554 8.52 -7.00 15.48
CA SER A 554 8.11 -7.66 16.73
C SER A 554 8.86 -8.99 17.02
N SER A 555 10.11 -9.10 16.57
CA SER A 555 10.93 -10.31 16.67
C SER A 555 12.07 -10.13 17.65
N ALA A 556 12.32 -11.15 18.47
CA ALA A 556 13.48 -11.20 19.35
C ALA A 556 14.80 -11.50 18.60
N GLN A 557 14.74 -11.88 17.32
CA GLN A 557 15.91 -12.12 16.48
C GLN A 557 16.02 -11.05 15.39
N PRO A 558 17.21 -10.46 15.18
CA PRO A 558 17.39 -9.45 14.15
C PRO A 558 17.16 -10.04 12.75
N PRO A 559 16.53 -9.29 11.84
CA PRO A 559 16.33 -9.75 10.47
C PRO A 559 17.66 -9.92 9.75
N LEU A 560 17.69 -10.83 8.79
CA LEU A 560 18.89 -11.09 8.01
C LEU A 560 18.97 -10.09 6.84
N VAL A 561 20.02 -9.26 6.86
CA VAL A 561 20.24 -8.16 5.90
C VAL A 561 21.37 -8.51 4.93
N TYR A 562 21.12 -8.34 3.63
CA TYR A 562 22.11 -8.43 2.57
C TYR A 562 22.41 -7.05 2.01
N THR A 563 23.67 -6.63 2.07
CA THR A 563 24.13 -5.35 1.53
C THR A 563 24.85 -5.57 0.21
N SER A 564 24.23 -5.20 -0.91
CA SER A 564 24.74 -5.50 -2.24
C SER A 564 24.23 -4.52 -3.30
N SER A 565 24.71 -4.68 -4.53
CA SER A 565 24.15 -4.01 -5.71
C SER A 565 23.86 -5.08 -6.73
N LEU A 566 22.59 -5.34 -6.99
CA LEU A 566 22.13 -6.52 -7.74
C LEU A 566 21.74 -6.13 -9.17
N TRP A 567 22.74 -5.73 -9.95
CA TRP A 567 22.64 -5.37 -11.37
C TRP A 567 23.92 -5.73 -12.14
N SER A 568 23.89 -5.70 -13.46
CA SER A 568 25.09 -5.99 -14.27
C SER A 568 26.08 -4.84 -14.38
N HIS A 569 25.74 -3.63 -13.93
CA HIS A 569 26.69 -2.50 -13.95
C HIS A 569 27.94 -2.77 -13.09
N PRO A 570 29.13 -2.32 -13.52
CA PRO A 570 30.32 -2.30 -12.69
C PRO A 570 30.05 -1.55 -11.38
N TYR A 571 30.68 -2.00 -10.29
CA TYR A 571 30.62 -1.26 -9.03
C TYR A 571 31.24 0.12 -9.18
N GLN A 572 30.68 1.12 -8.50
CA GLN A 572 31.25 2.45 -8.45
C GLN A 572 32.67 2.46 -7.86
N GLU A 573 33.44 3.49 -8.21
CA GLU A 573 34.81 3.65 -7.72
C GLU A 573 34.81 3.88 -6.20
N GLY A 574 35.67 3.16 -5.47
CA GLY A 574 35.72 3.23 -4.00
C GLY A 574 34.75 2.29 -3.26
N ALA A 575 33.79 1.67 -3.96
CA ALA A 575 32.86 0.73 -3.35
C ALA A 575 33.57 -0.52 -2.79
N PRO A 576 33.07 -1.11 -1.68
CA PRO A 576 33.66 -2.30 -1.08
C PRO A 576 33.31 -3.58 -1.87
N ALA A 577 33.74 -3.67 -3.13
CA ALA A 577 33.33 -4.70 -4.11
C ALA A 577 33.46 -6.14 -3.61
N ARG A 578 34.48 -6.45 -2.81
CA ARG A 578 34.68 -7.79 -2.22
C ARG A 578 33.58 -8.14 -1.20
N LEU A 579 33.14 -7.16 -0.40
CA LEU A 579 32.05 -7.32 0.55
C LEU A 579 30.72 -7.48 -0.20
N LEU A 580 30.43 -6.58 -1.14
CA LEU A 580 29.18 -6.60 -1.93
C LEU A 580 29.01 -7.92 -2.69
N LEU A 581 30.09 -8.43 -3.31
CA LEU A 581 30.07 -9.74 -3.98
C LEU A 581 29.91 -10.90 -2.99
N ALA A 582 30.49 -10.80 -1.78
CA ALA A 582 30.32 -11.84 -0.77
C ALA A 582 28.86 -11.90 -0.27
N GLN A 583 28.22 -10.74 -0.08
CA GLN A 583 26.81 -10.60 0.29
C GLN A 583 25.88 -11.09 -0.83
N GLU A 584 26.17 -10.74 -2.09
CA GLU A 584 25.44 -11.27 -3.26
C GLU A 584 25.46 -12.81 -3.29
N ARG A 585 26.63 -13.42 -3.07
CA ARG A 585 26.75 -14.89 -3.02
C ARG A 585 26.03 -15.49 -1.81
N ALA A 586 25.89 -14.76 -0.70
CA ALA A 586 25.12 -15.21 0.45
C ALA A 586 23.61 -15.19 0.15
N PHE A 587 23.12 -14.08 -0.41
CA PHE A 587 21.76 -13.93 -0.91
C PHE A 587 21.36 -15.07 -1.86
N LEU A 588 22.18 -15.37 -2.88
CA LEU A 588 21.91 -16.44 -3.83
C LEU A 588 21.85 -17.84 -3.20
N ARG A 589 22.68 -18.11 -2.19
CA ARG A 589 22.65 -19.40 -1.47
C ARG A 589 21.39 -19.56 -0.63
N ASP A 590 20.91 -18.48 -0.05
CA ASP A 590 19.69 -18.48 0.75
C ASP A 590 18.45 -18.59 -0.13
N LEU A 591 18.40 -17.86 -1.26
CA LEU A 591 17.39 -18.06 -2.30
C LEU A 591 17.33 -19.52 -2.73
N ARG A 592 18.47 -20.14 -3.05
CA ARG A 592 18.52 -21.57 -3.36
C ARG A 592 17.99 -22.43 -2.20
N THR A 593 18.40 -22.13 -0.97
CA THR A 593 17.97 -22.92 0.20
C THR A 593 16.45 -22.88 0.37
N ALA A 594 15.82 -21.74 0.11
CA ALA A 594 14.37 -21.61 0.12
C ALA A 594 13.70 -22.47 -0.97
N VAL A 595 14.25 -22.47 -2.19
CA VAL A 595 13.77 -23.32 -3.30
C VAL A 595 13.92 -24.81 -2.98
N ASP A 596 15.08 -25.22 -2.45
CA ASP A 596 15.38 -26.61 -2.11
C ASP A 596 14.47 -27.14 -0.98
N LYS A 597 14.06 -26.27 -0.04
CA LYS A 597 13.19 -26.59 1.11
C LYS A 597 11.69 -26.43 0.86
N ARG A 598 11.27 -26.25 -0.40
CA ARG A 598 9.86 -26.00 -0.74
C ARG A 598 8.91 -27.05 -0.16
N ILE A 599 9.30 -28.33 -0.12
CA ILE A 599 8.41 -29.40 0.35
C ILE A 599 8.23 -29.32 1.86
N GLU A 600 9.30 -29.06 2.60
CA GLU A 600 9.23 -28.79 4.03
C GLU A 600 8.37 -27.56 4.33
N HIS A 601 8.50 -26.49 3.54
CA HIS A 601 7.66 -25.29 3.67
C HIS A 601 6.19 -25.60 3.39
N LYS A 602 5.85 -26.32 2.32
CA LYS A 602 4.46 -26.73 2.02
C LYS A 602 3.86 -27.61 3.13
N ILE A 603 4.64 -28.52 3.72
CA ILE A 603 4.20 -29.33 4.87
C ILE A 603 3.95 -28.44 6.11
N ALA A 604 4.84 -27.48 6.37
CA ALA A 604 4.67 -26.53 7.48
C ALA A 604 3.43 -25.66 7.28
N SER A 605 3.19 -25.15 6.06
CA SER A 605 2.00 -24.38 5.69
C SER A 605 0.72 -25.20 5.86
N ALA A 606 0.70 -26.45 5.39
CA ALA A 606 -0.43 -27.37 5.60
C ALA A 606 -0.74 -27.57 7.10
N ARG A 607 0.31 -27.71 7.92
CA ARG A 607 0.18 -27.87 9.38
C ARG A 607 -0.35 -26.61 10.05
N ARG A 608 0.16 -25.42 9.69
CA ARG A 608 -0.33 -24.13 10.19
C ARG A 608 -1.81 -23.93 9.84
N PHE A 609 -2.18 -24.22 8.60
CA PHE A 609 -3.58 -24.16 8.16
C PHE A 609 -4.48 -25.13 8.95
N ALA A 610 -4.04 -26.38 9.13
CA ALA A 610 -4.75 -27.37 9.95
C ALA A 610 -4.98 -26.91 11.40
N VAL A 611 -3.97 -26.27 12.01
CA VAL A 611 -4.07 -25.69 13.37
C VAL A 611 -5.11 -24.57 13.41
N ARG A 612 -5.15 -23.68 12.42
CA ARG A 612 -6.15 -22.60 12.35
C ARG A 612 -7.57 -23.14 12.23
N VAL A 613 -7.80 -24.08 11.31
CA VAL A 613 -9.11 -24.75 11.15
C VAL A 613 -9.55 -25.42 12.46
N ARG A 614 -8.63 -26.10 13.14
CA ARG A 614 -8.90 -26.71 14.45
C ARG A 614 -9.27 -25.68 15.52
N ASN A 615 -8.49 -24.60 15.62
CA ASN A 615 -8.70 -23.56 16.63
C ASN A 615 -10.05 -22.86 16.39
N HIS A 616 -10.39 -22.56 15.13
CA HIS A 616 -11.69 -22.02 14.75
C HIS A 616 -12.84 -22.96 15.13
N ALA A 617 -12.75 -24.25 14.77
CA ALA A 617 -13.80 -25.22 15.12
C ALA A 617 -14.03 -25.32 16.64
N LYS A 618 -12.95 -25.24 17.44
CA LYS A 618 -13.05 -25.20 18.91
C LYS A 618 -13.62 -23.90 19.44
N MET A 619 -13.31 -22.77 18.82
CA MET A 619 -13.88 -21.48 19.17
C MET A 619 -15.40 -21.49 18.96
N VAL A 620 -15.87 -21.90 17.77
CA VAL A 620 -17.31 -22.02 17.49
C VAL A 620 -17.99 -22.98 18.46
N ASP A 621 -17.35 -24.10 18.83
CA ASP A 621 -17.89 -25.01 19.86
C ASP A 621 -17.97 -24.37 21.25
N CYS A 622 -17.03 -23.49 21.61
CA CYS A 622 -17.08 -22.73 22.85
C CYS A 622 -18.29 -21.78 22.87
N TYR A 623 -18.47 -20.98 21.81
CA TYR A 623 -19.66 -20.13 21.64
C TYR A 623 -20.95 -20.94 21.71
N LEU A 624 -21.02 -22.09 21.02
CA LEU A 624 -22.16 -22.99 21.05
C LEU A 624 -22.43 -23.50 22.48
N ASN A 625 -21.42 -23.96 23.20
CA ASN A 625 -21.58 -24.46 24.56
C ASN A 625 -22.11 -23.37 25.50
N THR A 626 -21.59 -22.15 25.41
CA THR A 626 -22.10 -20.98 26.15
C THR A 626 -23.54 -20.68 25.78
N TYR A 627 -23.89 -20.70 24.48
CA TYR A 627 -25.25 -20.51 24.01
C TYR A 627 -26.22 -21.54 24.60
N TYR A 628 -25.91 -22.82 24.54
CA TYR A 628 -26.78 -23.87 25.08
C TYR A 628 -26.88 -23.86 26.61
N ASN A 629 -25.86 -23.36 27.32
CA ASN A 629 -25.89 -23.22 28.77
C ASN A 629 -26.80 -22.06 29.22
N HIS A 630 -26.87 -20.97 28.45
CA HIS A 630 -27.71 -19.81 28.74
C HIS A 630 -29.09 -19.85 28.06
N LYS A 631 -29.33 -20.84 27.20
CA LYS A 631 -30.61 -21.02 26.51
C LYS A 631 -31.72 -21.40 27.49
N THR A 632 -32.63 -20.46 27.73
CA THR A 632 -33.87 -20.72 28.48
C THR A 632 -34.97 -21.29 27.56
N LEU A 633 -35.93 -22.04 28.14
CA LEU A 633 -37.01 -22.72 27.38
C LEU A 633 -37.94 -21.75 26.63
N PHE A 634 -38.00 -20.49 27.04
CA PHE A 634 -38.87 -19.44 26.48
C PHE A 634 -38.09 -18.25 25.90
N GLY A 635 -36.75 -18.31 25.89
CA GLY A 635 -35.91 -17.21 25.42
C GLY A 635 -35.85 -17.12 23.90
N ASN A 636 -35.81 -15.90 23.37
CA ASN A 636 -35.59 -15.68 21.94
C ASN A 636 -34.19 -16.16 21.57
N LYS A 637 -34.13 -17.17 20.67
CA LYS A 637 -32.88 -17.81 20.24
C LYS A 637 -31.88 -16.82 19.64
N LYS A 638 -32.36 -15.82 18.89
CA LYS A 638 -31.51 -14.83 18.23
C LYS A 638 -30.92 -13.88 19.27
N ARG A 639 -31.75 -13.33 20.15
CA ARG A 639 -31.32 -12.40 21.22
C ARG A 639 -30.23 -12.97 22.11
N ILE A 640 -30.33 -14.23 22.54
CA ILE A 640 -29.32 -14.87 23.39
C ILE A 640 -28.01 -15.10 22.62
N ALA A 641 -28.09 -15.45 21.34
CA ALA A 641 -26.89 -15.60 20.52
C ALA A 641 -26.19 -14.25 20.33
N ASP A 642 -26.93 -13.21 19.96
CA ASP A 642 -26.41 -11.86 19.74
C ASP A 642 -25.78 -11.27 21.02
N GLU A 643 -26.39 -11.52 22.19
CA GLU A 643 -25.85 -11.09 23.49
C GLU A 643 -24.48 -11.71 23.80
N ILE A 644 -24.31 -13.00 23.47
CA ILE A 644 -23.04 -13.73 23.66
C ILE A 644 -21.99 -13.28 22.63
N ILE A 645 -22.40 -13.08 21.38
CA ILE A 645 -21.52 -12.69 20.27
C ILE A 645 -20.99 -11.26 20.47
N ASN A 646 -21.84 -10.33 20.93
CA ASN A 646 -21.45 -8.93 21.14
C ASN A 646 -20.64 -8.71 22.42
N HIS A 647 -20.74 -9.61 23.40
CA HIS A 647 -20.04 -9.49 24.69
C HIS A 647 -19.33 -10.78 25.12
N PRO A 648 -18.41 -11.34 24.30
CA PRO A 648 -17.75 -12.61 24.60
C PRO A 648 -16.92 -12.60 25.90
N GLN A 649 -16.47 -11.43 26.34
CA GLN A 649 -15.77 -11.17 27.60
C GLN A 649 -16.64 -11.48 28.82
N ASN A 650 -17.92 -11.14 28.79
CA ASN A 650 -18.86 -11.39 29.91
C ASN A 650 -19.07 -12.90 30.14
N TYR A 651 -18.75 -13.70 29.14
CA TYR A 651 -18.90 -15.15 29.16
C TYR A 651 -17.54 -15.89 29.21
N HIS A 652 -16.43 -15.16 29.39
CA HIS A 652 -15.07 -15.72 29.49
C HIS A 652 -14.72 -16.69 28.35
N ILE A 653 -15.17 -16.42 27.12
CA ILE A 653 -15.02 -17.37 25.98
C ILE A 653 -13.55 -17.57 25.64
N TYR A 654 -12.81 -16.47 25.45
CA TYR A 654 -11.38 -16.50 25.09
C TYR A 654 -10.49 -16.97 26.25
N GLU A 655 -10.82 -16.60 27.48
CA GLU A 655 -10.11 -17.07 28.67
C GLU A 655 -10.30 -18.58 28.86
N GLY A 656 -11.54 -19.06 28.71
CA GLY A 656 -11.87 -20.48 28.77
C GLY A 656 -11.11 -21.30 27.73
N LEU A 657 -10.97 -20.79 26.50
CA LEU A 657 -10.20 -21.46 25.45
C LEU A 657 -8.69 -21.42 25.73
N SER A 658 -8.19 -20.34 26.33
CA SER A 658 -6.78 -20.17 26.69
C SER A 658 -6.33 -21.11 27.82
N THR A 659 -7.27 -21.66 28.60
CA THR A 659 -6.95 -22.72 29.58
C THR A 659 -6.59 -24.07 28.92
N LEU A 660 -6.89 -24.25 27.63
CA LEU A 660 -6.51 -25.45 26.90
C LEU A 660 -5.02 -25.40 26.53
N THR A 661 -4.26 -26.41 26.95
CA THR A 661 -2.79 -26.47 26.79
C THR A 661 -2.27 -26.42 25.35
N ASN A 662 -3.15 -26.52 24.35
CA ASN A 662 -2.79 -26.68 22.94
C ASN A 662 -3.27 -25.52 22.05
N ILE A 663 -3.65 -24.39 22.65
CA ILE A 663 -4.13 -23.19 21.94
C ILE A 663 -3.50 -21.96 22.57
N SER A 664 -2.83 -21.13 21.77
CA SER A 664 -2.37 -19.81 22.19
C SER A 664 -3.46 -18.78 21.94
N ARG A 665 -3.60 -17.77 22.82
CA ARG A 665 -4.46 -16.61 22.56
C ARG A 665 -4.07 -15.90 21.26
N TYR A 666 -2.76 -15.81 20.99
CA TYR A 666 -2.21 -15.17 19.79
C TYR A 666 -2.50 -15.93 18.50
N ASP A 667 -2.97 -17.18 18.57
CA ASP A 667 -3.38 -17.96 17.39
C ASP A 667 -4.87 -17.79 17.06
N LEU A 668 -5.61 -16.97 17.81
CA LEU A 668 -7.05 -16.79 17.67
C LEU A 668 -7.36 -15.42 17.07
N PRO A 669 -8.28 -15.33 16.09
CA PRO A 669 -8.78 -14.05 15.61
C PRO A 669 -9.46 -13.23 16.70
N ASP A 670 -9.42 -11.92 16.53
CA ASP A 670 -10.05 -10.97 17.44
C ASP A 670 -11.57 -11.17 17.54
N PRO A 671 -12.18 -10.76 18.66
CA PRO A 671 -13.62 -10.89 18.87
C PRO A 671 -14.47 -10.30 17.75
N GLU A 672 -14.02 -9.20 17.14
CA GLU A 672 -14.73 -8.52 16.07
C GLU A 672 -14.86 -9.37 14.81
N VAL A 673 -13.80 -10.10 14.44
CA VAL A 673 -13.82 -11.03 13.30
C VAL A 673 -14.88 -12.12 13.51
N TYR A 674 -15.05 -12.60 14.74
CA TYR A 674 -16.10 -13.57 15.05
C TYR A 674 -17.50 -12.94 15.08
N ARG A 675 -17.63 -11.67 15.48
CA ARG A 675 -18.89 -10.92 15.41
C ARG A 675 -19.39 -10.88 13.96
N ASP A 676 -18.53 -10.51 13.02
CA ASP A 676 -18.88 -10.44 11.60
C ASP A 676 -19.15 -11.81 10.99
N PHE A 677 -18.35 -12.82 11.35
CA PHE A 677 -18.61 -14.20 10.95
C PHE A 677 -20.00 -14.69 11.39
N PHE A 678 -20.41 -14.43 12.64
CA PHE A 678 -21.69 -14.90 13.14
C PHE A 678 -22.90 -14.06 12.67
N ARG A 679 -22.67 -12.83 12.18
CA ARG A 679 -23.70 -12.05 11.45
C ARG A 679 -24.16 -12.77 10.19
N LEU A 680 -23.21 -13.34 9.43
CA LEU A 680 -23.48 -14.12 8.22
C LEU A 680 -23.87 -15.57 8.52
N ASN A 681 -23.34 -16.13 9.62
CA ASN A 681 -23.50 -17.53 9.99
C ASN A 681 -24.11 -17.66 11.38
N PRO A 682 -25.46 -17.80 11.51
CA PRO A 682 -26.11 -17.81 12.81
C PRO A 682 -25.58 -18.95 13.71
N LEU A 683 -25.13 -18.58 14.92
CA LEU A 683 -24.46 -19.49 15.85
C LEU A 683 -25.22 -20.81 16.07
N TYR A 684 -26.54 -20.75 16.21
CA TYR A 684 -27.39 -21.91 16.50
C TYR A 684 -27.63 -22.86 15.31
N GLU A 685 -27.10 -22.57 14.12
CA GLU A 685 -27.12 -23.48 12.97
C GLU A 685 -25.95 -24.47 12.98
N PHE A 686 -24.90 -24.14 13.72
CA PHE A 686 -23.74 -25.02 13.87
C PHE A 686 -24.03 -26.19 14.82
N LYS A 687 -23.34 -27.31 14.58
CA LYS A 687 -23.38 -28.49 15.44
C LYS A 687 -22.22 -28.47 16.42
N LYS A 688 -22.45 -28.96 17.64
CA LYS A 688 -21.37 -29.15 18.61
C LYS A 688 -20.36 -30.16 18.09
N LEU A 689 -19.09 -29.98 18.43
CA LEU A 689 -18.01 -30.88 18.01
C LEU A 689 -18.28 -32.34 18.42
N SER A 690 -18.85 -32.56 19.60
CA SER A 690 -19.24 -33.88 20.09
C SER A 690 -20.32 -34.56 19.23
N GLU A 691 -21.20 -33.78 18.59
CA GLU A 691 -22.28 -34.27 17.72
C GLU A 691 -21.80 -34.58 16.30
N THR A 692 -20.61 -34.09 15.93
CA THR A 692 -19.99 -34.38 14.62
C THR A 692 -19.36 -35.78 14.56
N CYS A 693 -19.20 -36.43 15.71
CA CYS A 693 -18.61 -37.75 15.82
C CYS A 693 -19.56 -38.83 15.29
N THR A 694 -19.05 -39.70 14.40
CA THR A 694 -19.83 -40.84 13.89
C THR A 694 -19.24 -42.16 14.41
N TYR A 695 -20.11 -43.14 14.65
CA TYR A 695 -19.70 -44.47 15.13
C TYR A 695 -18.67 -45.14 14.20
N PHE A 696 -18.83 -44.99 12.88
CA PHE A 696 -17.99 -45.66 11.88
C PHE A 696 -16.76 -44.87 11.44
N ARG A 697 -16.82 -43.53 11.41
CA ARG A 697 -15.69 -42.69 10.92
C ARG A 697 -14.92 -41.99 12.05
N GLY A 698 -15.33 -42.16 13.31
CA GLY A 698 -14.76 -41.47 14.46
C GLY A 698 -15.12 -39.98 14.49
N CYS A 699 -14.43 -39.23 15.34
CA CYS A 699 -14.57 -37.78 15.45
C CYS A 699 -13.65 -37.07 14.44
N PRO A 700 -14.17 -36.16 13.60
CA PRO A 700 -13.36 -35.36 12.67
C PRO A 700 -12.22 -34.60 13.37
N ILE A 701 -12.48 -34.02 14.54
CA ILE A 701 -11.48 -33.29 15.34
C ILE A 701 -10.30 -34.17 15.76
N THR A 702 -10.55 -35.43 16.15
CA THR A 702 -9.48 -36.37 16.51
C THR A 702 -8.61 -36.71 15.31
N LYS A 703 -9.19 -36.85 14.11
CA LYS A 703 -8.42 -37.06 12.88
C LYS A 703 -7.53 -35.86 12.56
N LEU A 704 -8.05 -34.65 12.71
CA LEU A 704 -7.28 -33.43 12.51
C LEU A 704 -6.13 -33.31 13.53
N ASP A 705 -6.37 -33.63 14.80
CA ASP A 705 -5.33 -33.63 15.84
C ASP A 705 -4.22 -34.66 15.54
N VAL A 706 -4.57 -35.86 15.05
CA VAL A 706 -3.59 -36.87 14.61
C VAL A 706 -2.78 -36.37 13.42
N ALA A 707 -3.44 -35.75 12.43
CA ALA A 707 -2.76 -35.21 11.26
C ALA A 707 -1.75 -34.11 11.62
N ILE A 708 -2.10 -33.22 12.55
CA ILE A 708 -1.22 -32.14 13.03
C ILE A 708 -0.03 -32.70 13.83
N ALA A 709 -0.26 -33.69 14.69
CA ALA A 709 0.76 -34.21 15.61
C ALA A 709 1.69 -35.24 14.97
N TYR A 710 1.21 -36.03 14.00
CA TYR A 710 1.92 -37.19 13.47
C TYR A 710 2.01 -37.20 11.95
N ASP A 711 0.89 -37.18 11.23
CA ASP A 711 0.91 -37.45 9.78
C ASP A 711 1.72 -36.41 9.00
N LEU A 712 1.51 -35.11 9.26
CA LEU A 712 2.24 -34.02 8.59
C LEU A 712 3.74 -34.00 8.95
N PRO A 713 4.15 -34.06 10.23
CA PRO A 713 5.56 -34.22 10.57
C PRO A 713 6.24 -35.47 9.98
N GLU A 714 5.53 -36.60 9.91
CA GLU A 714 6.07 -37.83 9.33
C GLU A 714 6.36 -37.68 7.83
N LEU A 715 5.55 -36.90 7.10
CA LEU A 715 5.81 -36.60 5.69
C LEU A 715 7.15 -35.89 5.48
N ALA A 716 7.56 -34.99 6.38
CA ALA A 716 8.86 -34.32 6.26
C ALA A 716 10.02 -35.34 6.40
N GLY A 717 9.90 -36.25 7.37
CA GLY A 717 10.85 -37.35 7.55
C GLY A 717 10.87 -38.34 6.38
N LYS A 718 9.70 -38.62 5.79
CA LYS A 718 9.53 -39.46 4.60
C LYS A 718 10.18 -38.81 3.37
N TYR A 719 9.92 -37.52 3.14
CA TYR A 719 10.52 -36.75 2.05
C TYR A 719 12.04 -36.83 2.11
N LYS A 720 12.64 -36.50 3.25
CA LYS A 720 14.10 -36.51 3.44
C LYS A 720 14.71 -37.87 3.08
N LYS A 721 14.14 -38.97 3.60
CA LYS A 721 14.62 -40.33 3.32
C LYS A 721 14.50 -40.70 1.84
N MET A 722 13.38 -40.34 1.20
CA MET A 722 13.14 -40.64 -0.21
C MET A 722 14.04 -39.82 -1.13
N ALA A 723 14.25 -38.54 -0.82
CA ALA A 723 15.15 -37.65 -1.56
C ALA A 723 16.61 -38.14 -1.46
N GLU A 724 17.09 -38.47 -0.26
CA GLU A 724 18.43 -39.05 -0.06
C GLU A 724 18.63 -40.36 -0.84
N ALA A 725 17.62 -41.25 -0.83
CA ALA A 725 17.67 -42.49 -1.59
C ALA A 725 17.66 -42.26 -3.12
N ALA A 726 16.88 -41.29 -3.60
CA ALA A 726 16.81 -40.93 -5.01
C ALA A 726 18.16 -40.38 -5.51
N LEU A 727 18.80 -39.50 -4.72
CA LEU A 727 20.13 -38.96 -5.03
C LEU A 727 21.20 -40.05 -5.05
N THR A 728 21.23 -40.94 -4.06
CA THR A 728 22.18 -42.07 -3.99
C THR A 728 22.06 -43.01 -5.21
N ASN A 729 20.82 -43.21 -5.71
CA ASN A 729 20.56 -44.01 -6.91
C ASN A 729 21.10 -43.36 -8.20
N ILE A 730 21.17 -42.04 -8.27
CA ILE A 730 21.78 -41.33 -9.40
C ILE A 730 23.30 -41.44 -9.33
N GLU A 731 23.88 -41.16 -8.16
CA GLU A 731 25.33 -41.23 -7.96
C GLU A 731 25.90 -42.63 -8.28
N SER A 732 25.16 -43.69 -7.91
CA SER A 732 25.54 -45.07 -8.25
C SER A 732 25.41 -45.38 -9.74
N LYS A 733 24.46 -44.78 -10.46
CA LYS A 733 24.35 -44.88 -11.93
C LYS A 733 25.48 -44.11 -12.64
N GLU A 734 25.85 -42.94 -12.14
CA GLU A 734 26.98 -42.15 -12.64
C GLU A 734 28.31 -42.90 -12.42
N ALA A 735 28.52 -43.48 -11.24
CA ALA A 735 29.72 -44.25 -10.91
C ALA A 735 29.84 -45.55 -11.75
N THR A 736 28.73 -46.22 -12.05
CA THR A 736 28.73 -47.41 -12.92
C THR A 736 28.94 -47.07 -14.39
N ALA A 737 28.45 -45.92 -14.86
CA ALA A 737 28.73 -45.41 -16.20
C ALA A 737 30.22 -45.01 -16.37
N ALA A 738 30.82 -44.34 -15.38
CA ALA A 738 32.24 -43.98 -15.38
C ALA A 738 33.17 -45.21 -15.28
N GLY A 739 32.79 -46.23 -14.52
CA GLY A 739 33.53 -47.49 -14.40
C GLY A 739 33.49 -48.38 -15.65
N GLY A 740 32.52 -48.18 -16.54
CA GLY A 740 32.34 -48.95 -17.78
C GLY A 740 33.27 -48.54 -18.92
N GLN A 741 33.78 -47.29 -18.93
CA GLN A 741 34.67 -46.79 -20.00
C GLN A 741 36.15 -47.15 -19.80
N GLY A 742 36.54 -47.72 -18.65
CA GLY A 742 37.94 -48.08 -18.32
C GLY A 742 38.39 -49.50 -18.71
N LYS A 743 37.54 -50.34 -19.30
CA LYS A 743 37.88 -51.74 -19.65
C LYS A 743 37.58 -52.07 -21.11
N GLY A 744 38.32 -51.46 -22.02
CA GLY A 744 38.29 -51.90 -23.40
C GLY A 744 39.15 -51.09 -24.33
N HIS A 745 40.48 -51.09 -24.17
CA HIS A 745 41.45 -50.91 -25.25
C HIS A 745 42.83 -51.34 -24.74
N GLY A 746 43.12 -52.63 -24.87
CA GLY A 746 44.36 -53.22 -24.38
C GLY A 746 44.60 -54.62 -24.94
N LYS A 747 44.40 -54.81 -26.25
CA LYS A 747 44.97 -55.96 -26.96
C LYS A 747 45.01 -55.71 -28.47
N SER A 748 46.20 -55.99 -29.01
CA SER A 748 46.55 -56.13 -30.43
C SER A 748 47.05 -54.86 -31.12
N THR A 749 48.37 -54.76 -31.29
CA THR A 749 49.01 -55.14 -32.56
C THR A 749 50.52 -55.34 -32.37
N LYS A 750 50.98 -56.57 -32.66
CA LYS A 750 52.34 -56.88 -33.11
C LYS A 750 52.36 -56.70 -34.63
N SER A 751 53.25 -55.86 -35.15
CA SER A 751 54.14 -56.07 -36.30
C SER A 751 54.80 -54.75 -36.67
#